data_AF-A0A439IFZ4-F1
#
_entry.id   AF-A0A439IFZ4-F1
#
_cell.length_a   1.000
_cell.length_b   1.000
_cell.length_c   1.000
_cell.angle_alpha   90.00
_cell.angle_beta   90.00
_cell.angle_gamma   90.00
#
_symmetry.space_group_name_H-M   'P 1'
#
loop_
_entity.id
_entity.type
_entity.pdbx_description
1 polymer ?
#
loop_
_entity_poly.entity_id
_entity_poly.type
_entity_poly.pdbx_seq_one_letter_code
_entity_poly.pdbx_strand_id
1 'polypeptide(L)'
;MNVLIRLLLLYGEVPAGTAAPWRSARGISPDFDPGAQAFIEKALLRYKYWHDEPFRVIDEIRFREARRDRHVLKKEMENRERVAGGGKPQEISAEERDVNGKKHKFEMQYWSENHQILFATAEYLAGQWLPGKIFRPGEAYRSKPQQSYGDLTGRERMARARQRIELWLDDRLRFGFSEWNAPGYYDEHVIALLNLADFAVDRSVRRRAEMVLDLVLFDLARMTINGMFGVAASRSHFKHKNCGWHESVGDLIELLFGARDGIFVSLNAISACAFASSRRYVVPEVLLKIARHRPARWVDRMRSSIDWNEAGEHGIGFSSEPDIMRWWSRASWFSKHVIEATQKLVGKYGLQETKPYQDVLPITRTIAGTASAAKLAGYAAAGPAFPLLIPLLGNPFDQDDEVADAMSVITEGSAYTRASIYSYRNRHAILSSTQNHRVGQLSFQGTHCQASLSMCATVFTSHPSAGGGIDRSIGRPLGAVGGSVAGSTAGGLALGPLGAIGGGIIGAIKGAEAFEKDVALIPSDSDGPDWWTGSVTNPRILQAKGAAILCYKPKSFQLALFGHRFHAWFPQDAFDDIPDELRGSPPSSKDERATRSATHFPFLKPSICNVSTGRWVFGRAGDGYVALFSAQLPHWTHEGDWACKEIMVEAQRNVFIIQIGDAEEFGSYEKFKQQVLGTRIHVNGLNWKFSDFQCSYDVPNGSRLELHYDAGKTRYAGVGWQDDYFPRFDSGYAQVAWQQRRYIIQHGGSSLTHDIGLEQRSTGGHHSRLEHVANLRIYSQNMGLFHTIAPYKGTERDRAIDTLISVLRAGQFDAVGLSEMWHGPDRERIAAALADLYPYWLEGPDELGTARIAAAALGAALGAAAGSVLGLTLAGAIAGTLLGKDLPLGSGLFLLSRHPFTAADLTIYRQCAGEDCGSYKGALHVRIHPKGLPCGVDLFLSHTQNLTPVVGKDDARDALVSQIRHLAAFVQSCRDGRGPAILLGDLNVDGLDQSDPGLLEHLYAEMKPDLDLMPTYKPKGGDPLPKHPNATSERDTSGISSFNDGNSPRAVNDSARFAEAAQRLDYILVWQGSEFDAEYSDSDVVIHQSSDGRDMSDHYGITTRLSSILQRLPDIETDMSVTIWFRKIFCFETTSGPGNDEVRFALRVVKGNGTELKIGGRPLQDLEEGSSRLIDIDPLEIGDPGEFLILVGEAFEIDDLSANDSLGNPVLRLDRWELVVLKGRVQRRTLPRFTGDGCQYALELEIAVK
;
A
#
# COMPACT_ATOMS: atom_id res chain seq x y z
N MET A 1 2.01 30.99 -15.05
CA MET A 1 2.21 31.89 -13.89
C MET A 1 3.51 31.59 -13.15
N ASN A 2 3.76 30.35 -12.71
CA ASN A 2 4.99 29.96 -12.00
C ASN A 2 6.29 30.36 -12.71
N VAL A 3 6.36 30.20 -14.04
CA VAL A 3 7.51 30.67 -14.86
C VAL A 3 7.70 32.19 -14.75
N LEU A 4 6.62 32.98 -14.87
CA LEU A 4 6.68 34.45 -14.79
C LEU A 4 7.11 34.92 -13.40
N ILE A 5 6.56 34.31 -12.34
CA ILE A 5 6.96 34.58 -10.95
C ILE A 5 8.44 34.25 -10.75
N ARG A 6 8.92 33.11 -11.27
CA ARG A 6 10.34 32.74 -11.20
C ARG A 6 11.23 33.78 -11.87
N LEU A 7 10.89 34.20 -13.09
CA LEU A 7 11.64 35.25 -13.81
C LEU A 7 11.67 36.57 -13.03
N LEU A 8 10.55 36.98 -12.44
CA LEU A 8 10.49 38.15 -11.56
C LEU A 8 11.40 38.02 -10.34
N LEU A 9 11.34 36.90 -9.63
CA LEU A 9 12.14 36.70 -8.42
C LEU A 9 13.63 36.57 -8.74
N LEU A 10 13.98 36.08 -9.94
CA LEU A 10 15.35 36.06 -10.43
C LEU A 10 15.86 37.46 -10.83
N TYR A 11 15.08 38.24 -11.58
CA TYR A 11 15.57 39.44 -12.28
C TYR A 11 14.92 40.78 -11.89
N GLY A 12 13.66 40.79 -11.40
CA GLY A 12 12.87 41.98 -11.02
C GLY A 12 13.15 42.53 -9.61
N GLU A 13 12.25 43.27 -8.96
CA GLU A 13 12.36 43.59 -7.52
C GLU A 13 11.86 42.43 -6.64
N VAL A 14 12.53 42.20 -5.50
CA VAL A 14 12.16 41.15 -4.53
C VAL A 14 11.77 41.74 -3.17
N PRO A 15 10.91 41.07 -2.38
CA PRO A 15 10.54 41.52 -1.05
C PRO A 15 11.72 41.55 -0.08
N ALA A 16 11.65 42.49 0.87
CA ALA A 16 12.51 42.48 2.04
C ALA A 16 12.41 41.13 2.79
N GLY A 17 13.56 40.57 3.20
CA GLY A 17 13.63 39.27 3.87
C GLY A 17 13.70 38.06 2.94
N THR A 18 13.53 38.23 1.63
CA THR A 18 13.86 37.18 0.65
C THR A 18 15.38 37.07 0.58
N ALA A 19 15.95 36.04 1.21
CA ALA A 19 17.36 35.72 1.05
C ALA A 19 17.61 35.32 -0.41
N ALA A 20 18.08 36.27 -1.22
CA ALA A 20 18.47 36.08 -2.62
C ALA A 20 20.01 36.07 -2.71
N PRO A 21 20.68 34.98 -2.27
CA PRO A 21 22.15 34.91 -2.19
C PRO A 21 22.87 35.10 -3.54
N TRP A 22 22.14 35.05 -4.66
CA TRP A 22 22.67 35.27 -6.01
C TRP A 22 22.54 36.71 -6.52
N ARG A 23 21.91 37.64 -5.78
CA ARG A 23 21.79 39.05 -6.21
C ARG A 23 22.96 39.88 -5.69
N SER A 24 23.62 40.59 -6.60
CA SER A 24 24.56 41.66 -6.22
C SER A 24 23.82 42.80 -5.50
N ALA A 25 24.53 43.67 -4.78
CA ALA A 25 23.95 44.84 -4.09
C ALA A 25 23.19 45.83 -5.02
N ARG A 26 23.17 45.60 -6.34
CA ARG A 26 22.60 46.49 -7.36
C ARG A 26 21.08 46.42 -7.54
N GLY A 27 20.36 45.56 -6.82
CA GLY A 27 18.88 45.53 -6.91
C GLY A 27 18.36 44.77 -8.14
N ILE A 28 17.48 45.40 -8.94
CA ILE A 28 16.91 44.84 -10.19
C ILE A 28 18.04 44.58 -11.21
N SER A 29 17.93 43.53 -12.01
CA SER A 29 18.82 43.37 -13.17
C SER A 29 18.68 44.57 -14.11
N PRO A 30 19.77 45.23 -14.54
CA PRO A 30 19.70 46.39 -15.43
C PRO A 30 19.02 46.07 -16.78
N ASP A 31 18.99 44.79 -17.16
CA ASP A 31 18.37 44.30 -18.39
C ASP A 31 16.90 43.89 -18.23
N PHE A 32 16.32 43.99 -17.02
CA PHE A 32 14.93 43.61 -16.77
C PHE A 32 14.00 44.80 -16.93
N ASP A 33 13.08 44.72 -17.91
CA ASP A 33 12.11 45.78 -18.21
C ASP A 33 11.17 46.05 -17.02
N PRO A 34 11.21 47.26 -16.42
CA PRO A 34 10.27 47.64 -15.35
C PRO A 34 8.80 47.58 -15.79
N GLY A 35 8.51 47.79 -17.08
CA GLY A 35 7.18 47.64 -17.66
C GLY A 35 6.67 46.20 -17.59
N ALA A 36 7.55 45.22 -17.83
CA ALA A 36 7.23 43.81 -17.67
C ALA A 36 6.88 43.47 -16.21
N GLN A 37 7.62 44.04 -15.24
CA GLN A 37 7.31 43.87 -13.81
C GLN A 37 5.90 44.37 -13.48
N ALA A 38 5.59 45.61 -13.86
CA ALA A 38 4.30 46.22 -13.60
C ALA A 38 3.15 45.44 -14.26
N PHE A 39 3.38 44.92 -15.47
CA PHE A 39 2.42 44.07 -16.17
C PHE A 39 2.13 42.78 -15.40
N ILE A 40 3.18 42.07 -14.94
CA ILE A 40 3.01 40.81 -14.20
C ILE A 40 2.38 41.07 -12.83
N GLU A 41 2.77 42.13 -12.10
CA GLU A 41 2.11 42.54 -10.85
C GLU A 41 0.60 42.72 -11.06
N LYS A 42 0.22 43.50 -12.08
CA LYS A 42 -1.19 43.73 -12.41
C LYS A 42 -1.93 42.43 -12.77
N ALA A 43 -1.27 41.51 -13.48
CA ALA A 43 -1.84 40.21 -13.81
C ALA A 43 -2.05 39.34 -12.56
N LEU A 44 -1.06 39.27 -11.66
CA LEU A 44 -1.10 38.50 -10.41
C LEU A 44 -2.20 38.99 -9.47
N LEU A 45 -2.37 40.31 -9.33
CA LEU A 45 -3.42 40.90 -8.49
C LEU A 45 -4.83 40.59 -8.98
N ARG A 46 -5.00 40.25 -10.26
CA ARG A 46 -6.29 39.95 -10.90
C ARG A 46 -6.50 38.48 -11.19
N TYR A 47 -5.48 37.65 -11.00
CA TYR A 47 -5.53 36.23 -11.31
C TYR A 47 -6.42 35.48 -10.32
N LYS A 48 -7.17 34.49 -10.83
CA LYS A 48 -7.93 33.55 -10.01
C LYS A 48 -7.04 32.37 -9.66
N TYR A 49 -6.74 32.19 -8.38
CA TYR A 49 -5.84 31.13 -7.93
C TYR A 49 -6.59 29.85 -7.58
N TRP A 50 -7.87 29.91 -7.22
CA TRP A 50 -8.59 28.73 -6.75
C TRP A 50 -10.08 28.76 -7.07
N HIS A 51 -10.69 27.57 -7.12
CA HIS A 51 -12.11 27.41 -7.46
C HIS A 51 -13.06 28.05 -6.44
N ASP A 52 -12.62 28.21 -5.18
CA ASP A 52 -13.39 28.84 -4.10
C ASP A 52 -13.43 30.38 -4.19
N GLU A 53 -12.84 30.95 -5.24
CA GLU A 53 -12.91 32.37 -5.55
C GLU A 53 -14.07 32.67 -6.52
N PRO A 54 -14.87 33.73 -6.26
CA PRO A 54 -16.01 34.04 -7.09
C PRO A 54 -15.60 34.54 -8.48
N PHE A 55 -16.11 33.88 -9.54
CA PHE A 55 -16.29 34.47 -10.88
C PHE A 55 -17.69 35.06 -10.97
N ARG A 56 -18.01 36.16 -10.28
CA ARG A 56 -19.31 36.82 -10.51
C ARG A 56 -19.18 37.93 -11.55
N VAL A 57 -19.10 37.50 -12.80
CA VAL A 57 -19.21 38.30 -14.03
C VAL A 57 -20.66 38.67 -14.29
N ILE A 58 -20.98 39.98 -14.33
CA ILE A 58 -22.25 40.46 -14.91
C ILE A 58 -22.07 40.91 -16.37
N ASP A 59 -20.89 41.40 -16.78
CA ASP A 59 -20.65 41.72 -18.19
C ASP A 59 -20.33 40.45 -18.99
N GLU A 60 -21.38 39.66 -19.18
CA GLU A 60 -21.39 38.42 -19.92
C GLU A 60 -20.85 38.62 -21.34
N ILE A 61 -21.08 39.81 -21.92
CA ILE A 61 -20.67 40.18 -23.27
C ILE A 61 -19.14 40.35 -23.33
N ARG A 62 -18.54 41.20 -22.48
CA ARG A 62 -17.08 41.39 -22.48
C ARG A 62 -16.28 40.14 -22.15
N PHE A 63 -16.81 39.29 -21.28
CA PHE A 63 -16.16 38.03 -20.93
C PHE A 63 -16.29 36.98 -22.05
N ARG A 64 -17.43 36.93 -22.74
CA ARG A 64 -17.62 36.12 -23.96
C ARG A 64 -16.70 36.61 -25.08
N GLU A 65 -16.57 37.92 -25.30
CA GLU A 65 -15.67 38.53 -26.28
C GLU A 65 -14.19 38.23 -25.98
N ALA A 66 -13.73 38.45 -24.74
CA ALA A 66 -12.33 38.19 -24.37
C ALA A 66 -11.95 36.69 -24.47
N ARG A 67 -12.90 35.77 -24.23
CA ARG A 67 -12.69 34.32 -24.39
C ARG A 67 -12.74 33.88 -25.85
N ARG A 68 -13.63 34.46 -26.66
CA ARG A 68 -13.71 34.27 -28.12
C ARG A 68 -12.38 34.65 -28.78
N ASP A 69 -11.87 35.83 -28.45
CA ASP A 69 -10.65 36.36 -29.08
C ASP A 69 -9.43 35.49 -28.74
N ARG A 70 -9.31 34.95 -27.53
CA ARG A 70 -8.19 34.07 -27.13
C ARG A 70 -8.19 32.72 -27.86
N HIS A 71 -9.36 32.12 -28.09
CA HIS A 71 -9.47 30.83 -28.79
C HIS A 71 -9.20 30.98 -30.29
N VAL A 72 -9.74 32.05 -30.89
CA VAL A 72 -9.45 32.42 -32.27
C VAL A 72 -7.95 32.70 -32.44
N LEU A 73 -7.35 33.52 -31.56
CA LEU A 73 -5.90 33.77 -31.56
C LEU A 73 -5.07 32.50 -31.45
N LYS A 74 -5.41 31.58 -30.54
CA LYS A 74 -4.66 30.32 -30.38
C LYS A 74 -4.72 29.48 -31.65
N LYS A 75 -5.91 29.31 -32.23
CA LYS A 75 -6.11 28.52 -33.44
C LYS A 75 -5.49 29.20 -34.66
N GLU A 76 -5.49 30.53 -34.71
CA GLU A 76 -4.74 31.31 -35.70
C GLU A 76 -3.23 31.14 -35.55
N MET A 77 -2.70 31.09 -34.34
CA MET A 77 -1.28 30.81 -34.08
C MET A 77 -0.90 29.38 -34.47
N GLU A 78 -1.70 28.38 -34.06
CA GLU A 78 -1.52 26.97 -34.46
C GLU A 78 -1.62 26.80 -35.98
N ASN A 79 -2.52 27.55 -36.64
CA ASN A 79 -2.61 27.58 -38.09
C ASN A 79 -1.39 28.24 -38.74
N ARG A 80 -0.84 29.32 -38.16
CA ARG A 80 0.40 29.93 -38.63
C ARG A 80 1.58 28.96 -38.53
N GLU A 81 1.69 28.24 -37.41
CA GLU A 81 2.71 27.19 -37.23
C GLU A 81 2.51 26.03 -38.20
N ARG A 82 1.28 25.55 -38.39
CA ARG A 82 0.95 24.52 -39.38
C ARG A 82 1.32 24.94 -40.80
N VAL A 83 0.98 26.17 -41.19
CA VAL A 83 1.32 26.71 -42.51
C VAL A 83 2.83 26.86 -42.67
N ALA A 84 3.54 27.33 -41.63
CA ALA A 84 5.00 27.38 -41.62
C ALA A 84 5.64 25.98 -41.76
N GLY A 85 4.98 24.94 -41.24
CA GLY A 85 5.36 23.53 -41.41
C GLY A 85 4.85 22.86 -42.69
N GLY A 86 4.31 23.61 -43.66
CA GLY A 86 3.80 23.07 -44.94
C GLY A 86 2.41 22.41 -44.87
N GLY A 87 1.75 22.44 -43.72
CA GLY A 87 0.40 21.92 -43.50
C GLY A 87 -0.71 22.91 -43.87
N LYS A 88 -1.91 22.40 -44.15
CA LYS A 88 -3.10 23.24 -44.39
C LYS A 88 -3.63 23.82 -43.06
N PRO A 89 -4.06 25.10 -43.04
CA PRO A 89 -4.69 25.69 -41.87
C PRO A 89 -6.04 25.00 -41.62
N GLN A 90 -6.39 24.82 -40.35
CA GLN A 90 -7.71 24.34 -39.93
C GLN A 90 -8.73 25.48 -39.99
N GLU A 91 -9.93 25.17 -40.48
CA GLU A 91 -11.02 26.14 -40.53
C GLU A 91 -11.53 26.49 -39.12
N ILE A 92 -11.81 27.77 -38.87
CA ILE A 92 -12.38 28.25 -37.61
C ILE A 92 -13.90 28.32 -37.79
N SER A 93 -14.63 27.36 -37.22
CA SER A 93 -16.07 27.16 -37.49
C SER A 93 -16.95 28.28 -36.88
N ALA A 94 -18.19 28.40 -37.35
CA ALA A 94 -19.16 29.36 -36.82
C ALA A 94 -19.53 29.06 -35.35
N GLU A 95 -19.48 27.79 -34.92
CA GLU A 95 -19.74 27.36 -33.54
C GLU A 95 -18.57 27.68 -32.60
N GLU A 96 -17.34 27.74 -33.11
CA GLU A 96 -16.16 28.23 -32.38
C GLU A 96 -16.18 29.75 -32.22
N ARG A 97 -16.95 30.43 -33.07
CA ARG A 97 -17.24 31.87 -33.01
C ARG A 97 -18.51 32.21 -32.22
N ASP A 98 -19.26 31.22 -31.74
CA ASP A 98 -20.58 31.42 -31.11
C ASP A 98 -20.50 32.01 -29.69
N VAL A 99 -21.38 32.99 -29.46
CA VAL A 99 -21.50 33.85 -28.27
C VAL A 99 -22.56 33.29 -27.28
N ASN A 100 -23.27 32.21 -27.61
CA ASN A 100 -24.42 31.75 -26.84
C ASN A 100 -24.15 30.55 -25.93
N GLY A 101 -23.96 30.83 -24.63
CA GLY A 101 -24.43 29.94 -23.56
C GLY A 101 -23.40 29.09 -22.80
N LYS A 102 -22.12 29.10 -23.16
CA LYS A 102 -21.08 28.28 -22.48
C LYS A 102 -20.34 29.04 -21.39
N LYS A 103 -21.08 29.46 -20.34
CA LYS A 103 -20.59 30.33 -19.26
C LYS A 103 -19.39 29.73 -18.51
N HIS A 104 -19.30 28.40 -18.44
CA HIS A 104 -18.34 27.69 -17.60
C HIS A 104 -17.39 26.72 -18.32
N LYS A 105 -17.50 26.54 -19.65
CA LYS A 105 -16.64 25.63 -20.47
C LYS A 105 -15.11 25.87 -20.32
N PHE A 106 -14.69 27.00 -19.75
CA PHE A 106 -13.29 27.43 -19.66
C PHE A 106 -12.85 27.78 -18.23
N GLU A 107 -13.50 27.23 -17.21
CA GLU A 107 -12.92 27.24 -15.86
C GLU A 107 -11.65 26.37 -15.83
N MET A 108 -10.64 26.79 -15.06
CA MET A 108 -9.42 26.00 -14.92
C MET A 108 -9.66 24.78 -14.04
N GLN A 109 -8.93 23.70 -14.28
CA GLN A 109 -8.89 22.56 -13.39
C GLN A 109 -7.97 22.89 -12.21
N TYR A 110 -8.52 23.09 -10.99
CA TYR A 110 -7.73 23.45 -9.80
C TYR A 110 -7.38 22.25 -8.89
N TRP A 111 -7.85 21.05 -9.23
CA TRP A 111 -8.02 19.99 -8.24
C TRP A 111 -7.22 18.72 -8.45
N SER A 112 -6.61 18.47 -9.61
CA SER A 112 -5.64 17.36 -9.71
C SER A 112 -4.35 17.70 -8.95
N GLU A 113 -3.58 16.68 -8.58
CA GLU A 113 -2.41 16.82 -7.70
C GLU A 113 -1.40 17.88 -8.19
N ASN A 114 -1.01 17.86 -9.47
CA ASN A 114 -0.19 18.88 -10.11
C ASN A 114 -0.77 20.31 -10.03
N HIS A 115 -2.06 20.47 -10.35
CA HIS A 115 -2.69 21.78 -10.37
C HIS A 115 -2.74 22.39 -8.97
N GLN A 116 -3.07 21.59 -7.94
CA GLN A 116 -3.16 22.07 -6.57
C GLN A 116 -1.86 22.76 -6.14
N ILE A 117 -0.70 22.12 -6.35
CA ILE A 117 0.59 22.69 -5.95
C ILE A 117 1.02 23.85 -6.85
N LEU A 118 0.73 23.81 -8.15
CA LEU A 118 1.03 24.91 -9.08
C LEU A 118 0.30 26.20 -8.67
N PHE A 119 -1.00 26.10 -8.39
CA PHE A 119 -1.81 27.26 -8.01
C PHE A 119 -1.45 27.76 -6.62
N ALA A 120 -1.28 26.86 -5.64
CA ALA A 120 -0.92 27.24 -4.28
C ALA A 120 0.48 27.89 -4.23
N THR A 121 1.46 27.38 -4.98
CA THR A 121 2.79 27.99 -5.09
C THR A 121 2.73 29.39 -5.69
N ALA A 122 1.96 29.56 -6.77
CA ALA A 122 1.80 30.86 -7.40
C ALA A 122 1.11 31.87 -6.45
N GLU A 123 0.07 31.45 -5.73
CA GLU A 123 -0.63 32.30 -4.75
C GLU A 123 0.31 32.70 -3.59
N TYR A 124 1.06 31.72 -3.06
CA TYR A 124 1.98 31.92 -1.96
C TYR A 124 3.07 32.94 -2.32
N LEU A 125 3.74 32.74 -3.46
CA LEU A 125 4.84 33.61 -3.87
C LEU A 125 4.35 34.99 -4.33
N ALA A 126 3.17 35.09 -4.94
CA ALA A 126 2.58 36.39 -5.27
C ALA A 126 2.19 37.16 -4.01
N GLY A 127 1.57 36.50 -3.03
CA GLY A 127 1.22 37.09 -1.74
C GLY A 127 2.46 37.50 -0.92
N GLN A 128 3.50 36.67 -0.95
CA GLN A 128 4.83 37.00 -0.39
C GLN A 128 5.43 38.22 -1.07
N TRP A 129 5.27 38.34 -2.40
CA TRP A 129 5.82 39.44 -3.16
C TRP A 129 5.13 40.78 -2.86
N LEU A 130 3.80 40.75 -2.76
CA LEU A 130 2.94 41.93 -2.69
C LEU A 130 2.13 41.97 -1.38
N PRO A 131 2.77 41.92 -0.20
CA PRO A 131 2.10 41.63 1.07
C PRO A 131 1.03 42.65 1.44
N GLY A 132 1.24 43.93 1.11
CA GLY A 132 0.29 45.01 1.38
C GLY A 132 -0.69 45.32 0.24
N LYS A 133 -0.55 44.69 -0.92
CA LYS A 133 -1.46 44.92 -2.06
C LYS A 133 -2.73 44.09 -1.88
N ILE A 134 -3.83 44.60 -2.44
CA ILE A 134 -5.13 43.93 -2.41
C ILE A 134 -5.31 43.13 -3.69
N PHE A 135 -5.49 41.83 -3.56
CA PHE A 135 -5.73 40.89 -4.65
C PHE A 135 -7.21 40.79 -4.94
N ARG A 136 -7.58 41.11 -6.19
CA ARG A 136 -8.94 41.14 -6.72
C ARG A 136 -9.07 40.15 -7.90
N PRO A 137 -9.08 38.83 -7.66
CA PRO A 137 -9.34 37.83 -8.69
C PRO A 137 -10.53 38.17 -9.58
N GLY A 138 -10.30 38.21 -10.89
CA GLY A 138 -11.33 38.54 -11.87
C GLY A 138 -11.86 39.97 -11.78
N GLU A 139 -11.10 40.95 -11.25
CA GLU A 139 -11.51 42.35 -11.06
C GLU A 139 -12.25 42.95 -12.27
N ALA A 140 -11.74 42.71 -13.48
CA ALA A 140 -12.32 43.20 -14.74
C ALA A 140 -13.73 42.66 -15.02
N TYR A 141 -14.17 41.68 -14.23
CA TYR A 141 -15.39 40.92 -14.39
C TYR A 141 -16.20 40.86 -13.08
N ARG A 142 -16.13 41.87 -12.21
CA ARG A 142 -16.94 41.94 -10.96
C ARG A 142 -18.02 43.01 -11.04
N SER A 143 -19.13 42.81 -10.32
CA SER A 143 -20.35 43.63 -10.47
C SER A 143 -20.90 44.33 -9.23
N LYS A 144 -20.27 44.18 -8.05
CA LYS A 144 -20.71 44.77 -6.77
C LYS A 144 -19.58 45.63 -6.16
N PRO A 145 -19.87 46.49 -5.16
CA PRO A 145 -18.85 47.28 -4.47
C PRO A 145 -17.74 46.40 -3.88
N GLN A 146 -16.51 46.93 -3.80
CA GLN A 146 -15.28 46.20 -3.41
C GLN A 146 -15.39 45.41 -2.09
N GLN A 147 -16.24 45.83 -1.15
CA GLN A 147 -16.42 45.18 0.15
C GLN A 147 -17.18 43.84 0.11
N SER A 148 -17.83 43.46 -0.99
CA SER A 148 -18.70 42.27 -1.05
C SER A 148 -18.03 40.96 -1.51
N TYR A 149 -16.73 40.97 -1.84
CA TYR A 149 -16.05 39.84 -2.51
C TYR A 149 -14.90 39.18 -1.73
N GLY A 150 -14.67 39.56 -0.47
CA GLY A 150 -13.60 38.98 0.35
C GLY A 150 -12.21 39.21 -0.27
N ASP A 151 -11.94 40.44 -0.71
CA ASP A 151 -10.63 40.86 -1.21
C ASP A 151 -9.56 40.59 -0.15
N LEU A 152 -8.52 39.84 -0.52
CA LEU A 152 -7.44 39.47 0.39
C LEU A 152 -6.21 40.31 0.08
N THR A 153 -5.53 40.77 1.12
CA THR A 153 -4.17 41.29 1.05
C THR A 153 -3.20 40.18 0.64
N GLY A 154 -2.02 40.55 0.13
CA GLY A 154 -0.98 39.56 -0.17
C GLY A 154 -0.57 38.71 1.04
N ARG A 155 -0.59 39.27 2.26
CA ARG A 155 -0.35 38.50 3.49
C ARG A 155 -1.40 37.42 3.73
N GLU A 156 -2.68 37.75 3.55
CA GLU A 156 -3.79 36.80 3.70
C GLU A 156 -3.75 35.72 2.61
N ARG A 157 -3.41 36.09 1.37
CA ARG A 157 -3.17 35.15 0.25
C ARG A 157 -2.06 34.16 0.59
N MET A 158 -0.92 34.67 1.07
CA MET A 158 0.23 33.85 1.45
C MET A 158 -0.13 32.88 2.57
N ALA A 159 -0.84 33.33 3.61
CA ALA A 159 -1.28 32.46 4.71
C ALA A 159 -2.26 31.37 4.25
N ARG A 160 -3.21 31.71 3.37
CA ARG A 160 -4.16 30.76 2.79
C ARG A 160 -3.47 29.71 1.93
N ALA A 161 -2.55 30.14 1.06
CA ALA A 161 -1.79 29.24 0.20
C ALA A 161 -0.84 28.34 1.01
N ARG A 162 -0.26 28.85 2.09
CA ARG A 162 0.61 28.09 3.00
C ARG A 162 -0.10 26.82 3.52
N GLN A 163 -1.32 26.94 4.00
CA GLN A 163 -2.08 25.78 4.52
C GLN A 163 -2.28 24.70 3.45
N ARG A 164 -2.55 25.10 2.20
CA ARG A 164 -2.70 24.18 1.07
C ARG A 164 -1.38 23.52 0.69
N ILE A 165 -0.28 24.28 0.70
CA ILE A 165 1.07 23.77 0.43
C ILE A 165 1.50 22.77 1.49
N GLU A 166 1.34 23.11 2.78
CA GLU A 166 1.70 22.22 3.89
C GLU A 166 0.92 20.91 3.82
N LEU A 167 -0.40 20.99 3.56
CA LEU A 167 -1.24 19.81 3.36
C LEU A 167 -0.75 18.93 2.21
N TRP A 168 -0.44 19.54 1.06
CA TRP A 168 0.02 18.83 -0.13
C TRP A 168 1.39 18.18 0.07
N LEU A 169 2.34 18.91 0.68
CA LEU A 169 3.70 18.42 0.96
C LEU A 169 3.68 17.27 1.99
N ASP A 170 2.90 17.40 3.06
CA ASP A 170 2.78 16.33 4.07
C ASP A 170 2.21 15.05 3.47
N ASP A 171 1.19 15.19 2.61
CA ASP A 171 0.61 14.07 1.88
C ASP A 171 1.68 13.35 1.03
N ARG A 172 2.58 14.08 0.35
CA ARG A 172 3.64 13.48 -0.48
C ARG A 172 4.75 12.86 0.35
N LEU A 173 5.13 13.48 1.46
CA LEU A 173 6.14 12.94 2.38
C LEU A 173 5.66 11.67 3.08
N ARG A 174 4.36 11.59 3.41
CA ARG A 174 3.76 10.43 4.10
C ARG A 174 3.37 9.31 3.15
N PHE A 175 2.79 9.64 2.00
CA PHE A 175 2.13 8.66 1.12
C PHE A 175 2.74 8.55 -0.27
N GLY A 176 3.74 9.38 -0.61
CA GLY A 176 4.23 9.53 -1.99
C GLY A 176 3.29 10.27 -2.90
N PHE A 177 3.49 10.20 -4.21
CA PHE A 177 2.67 10.85 -5.24
C PHE A 177 1.42 10.03 -5.60
N SER A 178 0.31 10.70 -5.88
CA SER A 178 -0.88 10.07 -6.47
C SER A 178 -0.69 10.05 -7.99
N GLU A 179 -0.09 11.10 -8.55
CA GLU A 179 0.42 11.12 -9.92
C GLU A 179 1.79 10.42 -10.01
N TRP A 180 1.90 9.22 -9.43
CA TRP A 180 3.16 8.46 -9.33
C TRP A 180 3.72 8.08 -10.72
N ASN A 181 5.03 8.24 -10.86
CA ASN A 181 5.82 7.99 -12.07
C ASN A 181 5.27 8.67 -13.34
N ALA A 182 4.52 9.76 -13.21
CA ALA A 182 3.78 10.33 -14.32
C ALA A 182 4.65 11.37 -15.07
N PRO A 183 5.28 11.04 -16.22
CA PRO A 183 6.37 11.85 -16.79
C PRO A 183 5.93 13.27 -17.17
N GLY A 184 4.69 13.41 -17.63
CA GLY A 184 4.11 14.71 -17.99
C GLY A 184 3.82 15.61 -16.78
N TYR A 185 3.51 15.00 -15.63
CA TYR A 185 3.05 15.71 -14.44
C TYR A 185 4.21 15.98 -13.46
N TYR A 186 5.25 15.14 -13.46
CA TYR A 186 6.49 15.43 -12.73
C TYR A 186 7.16 16.73 -13.23
N ASP A 187 7.14 17.01 -14.53
CA ASP A 187 7.63 18.29 -15.09
C ASP A 187 6.93 19.50 -14.44
N GLU A 188 5.62 19.39 -14.20
CA GLU A 188 4.81 20.42 -13.56
C GLU A 188 5.03 20.50 -12.04
N HIS A 189 5.20 19.37 -11.35
CA HIS A 189 5.53 19.34 -9.93
C HIS A 189 6.89 20.00 -9.67
N VAL A 190 7.91 19.68 -10.49
CA VAL A 190 9.29 20.14 -10.28
C VAL A 190 9.39 21.66 -10.33
N ILE A 191 8.73 22.35 -11.26
CA ILE A 191 8.76 23.82 -11.26
C ILE A 191 8.13 24.44 -10.00
N ALA A 192 7.01 23.88 -9.52
CA ALA A 192 6.37 24.37 -8.30
C ALA A 192 7.28 24.15 -7.08
N LEU A 193 7.84 22.95 -6.95
CA LEU A 193 8.74 22.57 -5.86
C LEU A 193 10.03 23.39 -5.85
N LEU A 194 10.67 23.58 -7.01
CA LEU A 194 11.86 24.43 -7.15
C LEU A 194 11.56 25.88 -6.77
N ASN A 195 10.40 26.41 -7.15
CA ASN A 195 9.99 27.76 -6.77
C ASN A 195 9.82 27.90 -5.25
N LEU A 196 9.23 26.90 -4.58
CA LEU A 196 9.12 26.88 -3.11
C LEU A 196 10.50 26.73 -2.45
N ALA A 197 11.32 25.79 -2.92
CA ALA A 197 12.66 25.54 -2.39
C ALA A 197 13.60 26.76 -2.55
N ASP A 198 13.56 27.44 -3.70
CA ASP A 198 14.39 28.61 -3.93
C ASP A 198 13.87 29.85 -3.19
N PHE A 199 12.57 30.12 -3.26
CA PHE A 199 12.04 31.47 -2.97
C PHE A 199 11.11 31.58 -1.75
N ALA A 200 10.60 30.49 -1.17
CA ALA A 200 9.75 30.60 0.01
C ALA A 200 10.55 31.14 1.21
N VAL A 201 10.06 32.20 1.86
CA VAL A 201 10.70 32.74 3.08
C VAL A 201 10.54 31.80 4.27
N ASP A 202 9.45 31.01 4.29
CA ASP A 202 9.20 30.02 5.32
C ASP A 202 10.15 28.82 5.21
N ARG A 203 10.89 28.55 6.29
CA ARG A 203 11.86 27.45 6.33
C ARG A 203 11.19 26.07 6.25
N SER A 204 10.03 25.88 6.88
CA SER A 204 9.32 24.60 6.90
C SER A 204 8.80 24.25 5.51
N VAL A 205 8.11 25.20 4.84
CA VAL A 205 7.65 25.04 3.45
C VAL A 205 8.82 24.71 2.53
N ARG A 206 9.92 25.47 2.66
CA ARG A 206 11.12 25.26 1.85
C ARG A 206 11.70 23.87 2.06
N ARG A 207 11.92 23.47 3.31
CA ARG A 207 12.57 22.20 3.65
C ARG A 207 11.74 21.00 3.22
N ARG A 208 10.43 21.05 3.42
CA ARG A 208 9.52 19.99 2.95
C ARG A 208 9.48 19.94 1.42
N ALA A 209 9.51 21.08 0.73
CA ALA A 209 9.61 21.11 -0.74
C ALA A 209 10.92 20.49 -1.26
N GLU A 210 12.06 20.76 -0.60
CA GLU A 210 13.35 20.13 -0.93
C GLU A 210 13.29 18.60 -0.77
N MET A 211 12.70 18.10 0.33
CA MET A 211 12.55 16.66 0.57
C MET A 211 11.62 15.99 -0.44
N VAL A 212 10.52 16.65 -0.83
CA VAL A 212 9.62 16.13 -1.87
C VAL A 212 10.28 16.16 -3.25
N LEU A 213 11.09 17.18 -3.54
CA LEU A 213 11.87 17.25 -4.78
C LEU A 213 12.90 16.13 -4.85
N ASP A 214 13.57 15.79 -3.75
CA ASP A 214 14.47 14.64 -3.69
C ASP A 214 13.75 13.32 -4.01
N LEU A 215 12.50 13.15 -3.58
CA LEU A 215 11.70 11.96 -3.89
C LEU A 215 11.38 11.87 -5.40
N VAL A 216 11.05 12.99 -6.05
CA VAL A 216 10.87 13.03 -7.52
C VAL A 216 12.17 12.65 -8.21
N LEU A 217 13.30 13.22 -7.78
CA LEU A 217 14.60 12.92 -8.38
C LEU A 217 15.05 11.49 -8.11
N PHE A 218 14.68 10.92 -6.96
CA PHE A 218 14.93 9.51 -6.65
C PHE A 218 14.16 8.57 -7.57
N ASP A 219 12.88 8.86 -7.84
CA ASP A 219 12.09 8.12 -8.85
C ASP A 219 12.74 8.19 -10.23
N LEU A 220 13.12 9.39 -10.70
CA LEU A 220 13.80 9.57 -11.98
C LEU A 220 15.14 8.80 -12.01
N ALA A 221 15.97 8.93 -10.98
CA ALA A 221 17.29 8.32 -10.93
C ALA A 221 17.24 6.80 -11.01
N ARG A 222 16.34 6.14 -10.26
CA ARG A 222 16.31 4.67 -10.18
C ARG A 222 15.51 4.00 -11.29
N MET A 223 14.54 4.71 -11.88
CA MET A 223 13.65 4.14 -12.90
C MET A 223 14.04 4.49 -14.34
N THR A 224 14.89 5.49 -14.58
CA THR A 224 15.38 5.77 -15.94
C THR A 224 16.31 4.65 -16.43
N ILE A 225 16.03 4.14 -17.62
CA ILE A 225 16.88 3.19 -18.36
C ILE A 225 17.15 3.77 -19.75
N ASN A 226 18.42 3.77 -20.18
CA ASN A 226 18.83 4.24 -21.51
C ASN A 226 18.21 5.59 -21.93
N GLY A 227 18.14 6.54 -20.99
CA GLY A 227 17.60 7.89 -21.19
C GLY A 227 16.07 8.03 -21.04
N MET A 228 15.32 6.92 -20.97
CA MET A 228 13.86 6.90 -20.92
C MET A 228 13.33 6.64 -19.50
N PHE A 229 12.30 7.39 -19.08
CA PHE A 229 11.55 7.16 -17.85
C PHE A 229 10.22 6.42 -18.14
N GLY A 230 10.36 5.25 -18.76
CA GLY A 230 9.25 4.44 -19.28
C GLY A 230 8.87 3.30 -18.35
N VAL A 231 8.18 3.61 -17.25
CA VAL A 231 7.75 2.64 -16.23
C VAL A 231 6.24 2.68 -16.02
N ALA A 232 5.70 1.79 -15.19
CA ALA A 232 4.30 1.89 -14.79
C ALA A 232 4.02 3.25 -14.16
N ALA A 233 2.93 3.89 -14.57
CA ALA A 233 2.54 5.25 -14.17
C ALA A 233 1.02 5.37 -13.97
N SER A 234 0.58 6.18 -13.00
CA SER A 234 -0.86 6.41 -12.77
C SER A 234 -1.49 7.17 -13.93
N ARG A 235 -0.69 8.03 -14.57
CA ARG A 235 -1.06 8.81 -15.74
C ARG A 235 0.12 8.92 -16.68
N SER A 236 -0.09 8.58 -17.94
CA SER A 236 0.87 8.86 -18.98
C SER A 236 0.13 9.00 -20.31
N HIS A 237 0.39 10.10 -21.03
CA HIS A 237 -0.12 10.27 -22.39
C HIS A 237 0.64 9.31 -23.32
N PHE A 238 0.01 8.91 -24.43
CA PHE A 238 0.66 8.03 -25.41
C PHE A 238 2.08 8.45 -25.78
N LYS A 239 2.29 9.75 -26.05
CA LYS A 239 3.62 10.29 -26.40
C LYS A 239 4.70 10.03 -25.33
N HIS A 240 4.34 9.88 -24.06
CA HIS A 240 5.31 9.62 -22.99
C HIS A 240 5.58 8.12 -22.82
N LYS A 241 4.68 7.23 -23.28
CA LYS A 241 4.86 5.77 -23.21
C LYS A 241 5.59 5.21 -24.42
N ASN A 242 5.34 5.81 -25.59
CA ASN A 242 5.78 5.26 -26.86
C ASN A 242 7.26 5.53 -27.17
N CYS A 243 7.78 6.70 -26.76
CA CYS A 243 9.18 7.04 -26.93
C CYS A 243 9.65 8.15 -25.96
N GLY A 244 10.77 7.92 -25.30
CA GLY A 244 11.43 8.80 -24.33
C GLY A 244 11.81 10.18 -24.89
N TRP A 245 11.99 10.34 -26.20
CA TRP A 245 12.25 11.64 -26.82
C TRP A 245 11.09 12.62 -26.65
N HIS A 246 9.88 12.15 -26.35
CA HIS A 246 8.71 13.01 -26.17
C HIS A 246 8.33 13.20 -24.69
N GLU A 247 9.06 12.61 -23.74
CA GLU A 247 8.81 12.78 -22.29
C GLU A 247 9.13 14.21 -21.84
N SER A 248 8.18 14.85 -21.14
CA SER A 248 8.37 16.23 -20.64
C SER A 248 9.57 16.38 -19.69
N VAL A 249 9.89 15.34 -18.91
CA VAL A 249 11.04 15.31 -17.98
C VAL A 249 12.36 14.98 -18.69
N GLY A 250 12.35 14.75 -19.99
CA GLY A 250 13.50 14.25 -20.73
C GLY A 250 14.74 15.13 -20.70
N ASP A 251 14.55 16.43 -20.93
CA ASP A 251 15.64 17.41 -20.88
C ASP A 251 16.13 17.63 -19.43
N LEU A 252 15.27 17.42 -18.43
CA LEU A 252 15.67 17.43 -17.01
C LEU A 252 16.53 16.21 -16.67
N ILE A 253 16.15 15.03 -17.15
CA ILE A 253 16.94 13.78 -17.04
C ILE A 253 18.32 13.98 -17.66
N GLU A 254 18.40 14.61 -18.84
CA GLU A 254 19.69 14.91 -19.47
C GLU A 254 20.53 15.87 -18.63
N LEU A 255 19.93 16.97 -18.16
CA LEU A 255 20.63 17.96 -17.34
C LEU A 255 21.14 17.39 -16.00
N LEU A 256 20.39 16.47 -15.39
CA LEU A 256 20.75 15.85 -14.12
C LEU A 256 21.76 14.70 -14.31
N PHE A 257 21.54 13.84 -15.29
CA PHE A 257 22.19 12.52 -15.36
C PHE A 257 23.08 12.31 -16.58
N GLY A 258 22.95 13.13 -17.64
CA GLY A 258 23.66 12.94 -18.91
C GLY A 258 23.30 11.62 -19.60
N ALA A 259 22.01 11.25 -19.58
CA ALA A 259 21.52 9.94 -20.00
C ALA A 259 21.03 9.88 -21.47
N ARG A 260 21.13 10.98 -22.22
CA ARG A 260 20.63 11.18 -23.59
C ARG A 260 21.68 11.78 -24.52
N ASP A 261 22.96 11.54 -24.23
CA ASP A 261 24.11 11.90 -25.08
C ASP A 261 24.18 13.39 -25.48
N GLY A 262 23.78 14.30 -24.59
CA GLY A 262 23.80 15.74 -24.84
C GLY A 262 22.62 16.26 -25.68
N ILE A 263 21.62 15.42 -25.97
CA ILE A 263 20.49 15.79 -26.84
C ILE A 263 19.34 16.38 -26.01
N PHE A 264 19.03 17.64 -26.29
CA PHE A 264 17.85 18.36 -25.79
C PHE A 264 16.86 18.56 -26.93
N VAL A 265 15.60 18.18 -26.72
CA VAL A 265 14.59 18.13 -27.81
C VAL A 265 13.38 19.03 -27.57
N SER A 266 13.11 19.45 -26.33
CA SER A 266 11.90 20.19 -26.01
C SER A 266 12.12 21.70 -26.09
N LEU A 267 11.34 22.36 -26.94
CA LEU A 267 11.27 23.83 -26.98
C LEU A 267 10.60 24.42 -25.72
N ASN A 268 9.98 23.59 -24.88
CA ASN A 268 9.20 23.99 -23.71
C ASN A 268 9.59 23.17 -22.46
N ALA A 269 10.87 22.84 -22.25
CA ALA A 269 11.34 22.10 -21.09
C ALA A 269 11.26 22.94 -19.79
N ILE A 270 10.07 22.99 -19.17
CA ILE A 270 9.79 23.88 -18.03
C ILE A 270 10.64 23.51 -16.81
N SER A 271 10.66 22.24 -16.41
CA SER A 271 11.44 21.79 -15.25
C SER A 271 12.94 21.91 -15.47
N ALA A 272 13.46 21.56 -16.65
CA ALA A 272 14.87 21.68 -16.98
C ALA A 272 15.35 23.15 -16.88
N CYS A 273 14.59 24.09 -17.47
CA CYS A 273 14.86 25.53 -17.37
C CYS A 273 14.78 26.03 -15.91
N ALA A 274 13.78 25.58 -15.15
CA ALA A 274 13.63 25.93 -13.74
C ALA A 274 14.82 25.41 -12.92
N PHE A 275 15.25 24.18 -13.16
CA PHE A 275 16.39 23.56 -12.47
C PHE A 275 17.71 24.25 -12.82
N ALA A 276 17.98 24.51 -14.10
CA ALA A 276 19.18 25.22 -14.55
C ALA A 276 19.32 26.63 -13.94
N SER A 277 18.20 27.25 -13.57
CA SER A 277 18.18 28.55 -12.89
C SER A 277 18.08 28.46 -11.37
N SER A 278 18.02 27.25 -10.80
CA SER A 278 17.96 27.04 -9.34
C SER A 278 19.30 27.36 -8.70
N ARG A 279 19.25 27.99 -7.53
CA ARG A 279 20.45 28.51 -6.83
C ARG A 279 20.54 28.04 -5.39
N ARG A 280 19.43 27.57 -4.80
CA ARG A 280 19.42 27.08 -3.42
C ARG A 280 19.26 25.56 -3.36
N TYR A 281 18.41 24.97 -4.19
CA TYR A 281 18.27 23.51 -4.18
C TYR A 281 19.55 22.86 -4.71
N VAL A 282 20.11 21.95 -3.91
CA VAL A 282 21.30 21.19 -4.27
C VAL A 282 20.90 19.72 -4.35
N VAL A 283 21.11 19.13 -5.52
CA VAL A 283 20.85 17.71 -5.77
C VAL A 283 21.80 16.89 -4.88
N PRO A 284 21.28 15.94 -4.09
CA PRO A 284 22.12 15.02 -3.33
C PRO A 284 22.96 14.16 -4.27
N GLU A 285 24.28 14.11 -4.03
CA GLU A 285 25.24 13.33 -4.81
C GLU A 285 24.83 11.86 -4.97
N VAL A 286 24.21 11.28 -3.93
CA VAL A 286 23.69 9.91 -3.97
C VAL A 286 22.70 9.68 -5.10
N LEU A 287 21.82 10.65 -5.42
CA LEU A 287 20.82 10.51 -6.49
C LEU A 287 21.49 10.50 -7.86
N LEU A 288 22.55 11.31 -8.04
CA LEU A 288 23.36 11.31 -9.27
C LEU A 288 24.10 9.98 -9.46
N LYS A 289 24.62 9.41 -8.37
CA LYS A 289 25.28 8.10 -8.40
C LYS A 289 24.30 6.98 -8.73
N ILE A 290 23.11 6.97 -8.12
CA ILE A 290 22.04 6.02 -8.41
C ILE A 290 21.64 6.07 -9.89
N ALA A 291 21.50 7.27 -10.46
CA ALA A 291 21.15 7.44 -11.87
C ALA A 291 22.19 6.87 -12.85
N ARG A 292 23.45 6.79 -12.42
CA ARG A 292 24.57 6.20 -13.19
C ARG A 292 24.77 4.72 -12.90
N HIS A 293 24.17 4.19 -11.85
CA HIS A 293 24.31 2.79 -11.50
C HIS A 293 23.57 1.89 -12.52
N ARG A 294 24.29 0.89 -13.04
CA ARG A 294 23.81 -0.11 -14.01
C ARG A 294 24.02 -1.51 -13.43
N PRO A 295 23.22 -1.92 -12.44
CA PRO A 295 23.35 -3.24 -11.83
C PRO A 295 23.04 -4.34 -12.85
N ALA A 296 23.66 -5.50 -12.70
CA ALA A 296 23.33 -6.69 -13.49
C ALA A 296 21.87 -7.11 -13.27
N ARG A 297 21.41 -7.02 -12.01
CA ARG A 297 20.02 -7.26 -11.62
C ARG A 297 19.60 -6.32 -10.52
N TRP A 298 18.39 -5.80 -10.61
CA TRP A 298 17.83 -4.91 -9.62
C TRP A 298 16.32 -5.11 -9.52
N VAL A 299 15.85 -5.26 -8.28
CA VAL A 299 14.43 -5.35 -7.94
C VAL A 299 14.08 -4.14 -7.09
N ASP A 300 12.92 -3.58 -7.36
CA ASP A 300 12.32 -2.50 -6.60
C ASP A 300 10.85 -2.81 -6.32
N ARG A 301 10.49 -2.80 -5.04
CA ARG A 301 9.11 -2.78 -4.58
C ARG A 301 8.85 -1.43 -3.96
N MET A 302 7.83 -0.72 -4.43
CA MET A 302 7.42 0.53 -3.82
C MET A 302 5.92 0.67 -3.70
N ARG A 303 5.49 1.47 -2.73
CA ARG A 303 4.11 1.85 -2.52
C ARG A 303 3.93 3.35 -2.64
N SER A 304 2.93 3.77 -3.39
CA SER A 304 2.53 5.18 -3.50
C SER A 304 1.02 5.35 -3.40
N SER A 305 0.59 6.48 -2.83
CA SER A 305 -0.81 6.81 -2.51
C SER A 305 -1.45 5.89 -1.45
N ILE A 306 -2.74 6.13 -1.16
CA ILE A 306 -3.56 5.41 -0.17
C ILE A 306 -4.86 4.94 -0.80
N ASP A 307 -5.45 3.88 -0.27
CA ASP A 307 -6.80 3.44 -0.64
C ASP A 307 -7.88 4.03 0.28
N TRP A 308 -9.16 3.89 -0.09
CA TRP A 308 -10.29 4.38 0.71
C TRP A 308 -10.36 3.72 2.08
N ASN A 309 -10.05 2.43 2.16
CA ASN A 309 -10.10 1.66 3.39
C ASN A 309 -9.06 2.11 4.43
N GLU A 310 -7.94 2.64 3.98
CA GLU A 310 -6.82 3.09 4.83
C GLU A 310 -6.96 4.57 5.24
N ALA A 311 -7.83 5.32 4.57
CA ALA A 311 -7.94 6.77 4.74
C ALA A 311 -8.34 7.17 6.17
N GLY A 312 -9.25 6.40 6.77
CA GLY A 312 -9.73 6.61 8.14
C GLY A 312 -8.58 6.53 9.16
N GLU A 313 -7.64 5.59 8.99
CA GLU A 313 -6.47 5.41 9.85
C GLU A 313 -5.53 6.63 9.85
N HIS A 314 -5.66 7.48 8.84
CA HIS A 314 -4.84 8.66 8.60
C HIS A 314 -5.59 9.98 8.81
N GLY A 315 -6.83 9.92 9.32
CA GLY A 315 -7.66 11.10 9.55
C GLY A 315 -8.11 11.79 8.26
N ILE A 316 -8.31 11.02 7.19
CA ILE A 316 -8.82 11.50 5.91
C ILE A 316 -10.25 10.98 5.76
N GLY A 317 -11.22 11.90 5.79
CA GLY A 317 -12.64 11.59 5.66
C GLY A 317 -13.11 11.57 4.20
N PHE A 318 -14.43 11.62 3.99
CA PHE A 318 -15.06 11.57 2.67
C PHE A 318 -16.10 12.66 2.42
N SER A 319 -16.23 13.64 3.33
CA SER A 319 -17.34 14.59 3.31
C SER A 319 -16.94 16.05 3.48
N SER A 320 -15.84 16.34 4.19
CA SER A 320 -15.37 17.71 4.38
C SER A 320 -14.69 18.24 3.11
N GLU A 321 -14.76 19.55 2.87
CA GLU A 321 -14.14 20.13 1.68
C GLU A 321 -12.63 19.83 1.54
N PRO A 322 -11.80 19.92 2.60
CA PRO A 322 -10.40 19.49 2.52
C PRO A 322 -10.22 18.02 2.14
N ASP A 323 -11.07 17.14 2.65
CA ASP A 323 -11.03 15.71 2.30
C ASP A 323 -11.37 15.49 0.83
N ILE A 324 -12.42 16.16 0.35
CA ILE A 324 -12.79 16.06 -1.07
C ILE A 324 -11.67 16.59 -1.97
N MET A 325 -10.97 17.66 -1.59
CA MET A 325 -9.81 18.13 -2.34
C MET A 325 -8.65 17.13 -2.34
N ARG A 326 -8.43 16.40 -1.23
CA ARG A 326 -7.47 15.27 -1.22
C ARG A 326 -7.91 14.15 -2.16
N TRP A 327 -9.18 13.79 -2.21
CA TRP A 327 -9.68 12.75 -3.12
C TRP A 327 -9.67 13.20 -4.59
N TRP A 328 -9.98 14.46 -4.86
CA TRP A 328 -9.91 15.03 -6.20
C TRP A 328 -8.47 15.10 -6.72
N SER A 329 -7.46 15.26 -5.85
CA SER A 329 -6.04 15.16 -6.23
C SER A 329 -5.66 13.77 -6.73
N ARG A 330 -6.37 12.74 -6.26
CA ARG A 330 -6.22 11.33 -6.63
C ARG A 330 -7.17 10.91 -7.76
N ALA A 331 -7.73 11.87 -8.51
CA ALA A 331 -8.77 11.64 -9.53
C ALA A 331 -10.00 10.84 -9.07
N SER A 332 -10.21 10.73 -7.75
CA SER A 332 -11.39 10.12 -7.16
C SER A 332 -12.50 11.17 -7.07
N TRP A 333 -13.07 11.54 -8.21
CA TRP A 333 -14.16 12.54 -8.26
C TRP A 333 -15.54 11.88 -8.13
N PHE A 334 -15.68 10.66 -8.65
CA PHE A 334 -16.99 10.03 -8.85
C PHE A 334 -17.14 8.69 -8.12
N SER A 335 -16.20 8.33 -7.23
CA SER A 335 -16.30 7.10 -6.45
C SER A 335 -17.49 7.16 -5.50
N LYS A 336 -18.03 5.98 -5.14
CA LYS A 336 -19.22 5.91 -4.27
C LYS A 336 -19.01 6.60 -2.92
N HIS A 337 -17.76 6.61 -2.44
CA HIS A 337 -17.34 7.23 -1.19
C HIS A 337 -17.51 8.75 -1.17
N VAL A 338 -17.31 9.45 -2.29
CA VAL A 338 -17.21 10.92 -2.33
C VAL A 338 -18.19 11.61 -3.27
N ILE A 339 -18.99 10.86 -4.02
CA ILE A 339 -19.86 11.40 -5.08
C ILE A 339 -20.86 12.45 -4.53
N GLU A 340 -21.48 12.21 -3.38
CA GLU A 340 -22.45 13.16 -2.80
C GLU A 340 -21.78 14.48 -2.39
N ALA A 341 -20.64 14.39 -1.70
CA ALA A 341 -19.88 15.56 -1.27
C ALA A 341 -19.26 16.30 -2.47
N THR A 342 -18.83 15.57 -3.49
CA THR A 342 -18.41 16.14 -4.79
C THR A 342 -19.55 16.91 -5.43
N GLN A 343 -20.76 16.36 -5.51
CA GLN A 343 -21.92 17.06 -6.06
C GLN A 343 -22.24 18.34 -5.29
N LYS A 344 -22.18 18.31 -3.95
CA LYS A 344 -22.36 19.49 -3.10
C LYS A 344 -21.33 20.58 -3.42
N LEU A 345 -20.04 20.23 -3.54
CA LEU A 345 -18.98 21.21 -3.88
C LEU A 345 -19.09 21.71 -5.32
N VAL A 346 -19.37 20.83 -6.27
CA VAL A 346 -19.60 21.17 -7.68
C VAL A 346 -20.77 22.15 -7.81
N GLY A 347 -21.86 21.94 -7.06
CA GLY A 347 -22.99 22.86 -6.98
C GLY A 347 -22.62 24.18 -6.31
N LYS A 348 -21.93 24.14 -5.15
CA LYS A 348 -21.45 25.30 -4.40
C LYS A 348 -20.59 26.24 -5.26
N TYR A 349 -19.71 25.68 -6.09
CA TYR A 349 -18.75 26.42 -6.90
C TYR A 349 -19.14 26.60 -8.36
N GLY A 350 -20.30 26.08 -8.78
CA GLY A 350 -20.80 26.21 -10.15
C GLY A 350 -19.93 25.49 -11.20
N LEU A 351 -19.40 24.30 -10.85
CA LEU A 351 -18.47 23.54 -11.68
C LEU A 351 -19.15 22.54 -12.64
N GLN A 352 -20.49 22.53 -12.72
CA GLN A 352 -21.26 21.51 -13.47
C GLN A 352 -20.89 21.41 -14.95
N GLU A 353 -20.53 22.54 -15.54
CA GLU A 353 -20.15 22.71 -16.95
C GLU A 353 -18.62 22.68 -17.17
N THR A 354 -17.86 22.16 -16.21
CA THR A 354 -16.38 22.07 -16.30
C THR A 354 -15.97 20.62 -16.47
N LYS A 355 -14.88 20.34 -17.21
CA LYS A 355 -14.30 18.99 -17.25
C LYS A 355 -13.71 18.65 -15.88
N PRO A 356 -13.86 17.41 -15.36
CA PRO A 356 -14.49 16.26 -16.01
C PRO A 356 -16.02 16.15 -15.77
N TYR A 357 -16.61 17.00 -14.93
CA TYR A 357 -18.02 16.91 -14.52
C TYR A 357 -19.02 16.97 -15.68
N GLN A 358 -18.81 17.86 -16.65
CA GLN A 358 -19.70 17.98 -17.81
C GLN A 358 -19.64 16.74 -18.73
N ASP A 359 -18.49 16.06 -18.78
CA ASP A 359 -18.23 14.95 -19.70
C ASP A 359 -18.70 13.63 -19.05
N VAL A 360 -18.42 13.44 -17.75
CA VAL A 360 -18.62 12.17 -17.05
C VAL A 360 -20.01 12.04 -16.41
N LEU A 361 -20.60 13.12 -15.88
CA LEU A 361 -21.92 13.04 -15.21
C LEU A 361 -23.06 12.56 -16.15
N PRO A 362 -23.14 13.00 -17.43
CA PRO A 362 -24.14 12.45 -18.36
C PRO A 362 -23.91 10.98 -18.67
N ILE A 363 -22.65 10.56 -18.89
CA ILE A 363 -22.28 9.16 -19.16
C ILE A 363 -22.69 8.27 -17.99
N THR A 364 -22.40 8.70 -16.76
CA THR A 364 -22.76 7.94 -15.55
C THR A 364 -24.27 7.74 -15.41
N ARG A 365 -25.08 8.75 -15.75
CA ARG A 365 -26.55 8.63 -15.75
C ARG A 365 -27.06 7.67 -16.83
N THR A 366 -26.51 7.73 -18.04
CA THR A 366 -26.89 6.83 -19.15
C THR A 366 -26.55 5.38 -18.83
N ILE A 367 -25.37 5.13 -18.26
CA ILE A 367 -24.92 3.77 -17.91
C ILE A 367 -25.69 3.22 -16.71
N ALA A 368 -25.94 4.03 -15.67
CA ALA A 368 -26.81 3.62 -14.57
C ALA A 368 -28.19 3.17 -15.09
N GLY A 369 -28.78 3.91 -16.03
CA GLY A 369 -30.03 3.52 -16.68
C GLY A 369 -29.96 2.20 -17.46
N THR A 370 -28.83 1.92 -18.14
CA THR A 370 -28.64 0.66 -18.89
C THR A 370 -28.31 -0.53 -18.00
N ALA A 371 -27.55 -0.34 -16.92
CA ALA A 371 -27.28 -1.37 -15.92
C ALA A 371 -28.57 -1.81 -15.21
N SER A 372 -29.42 -0.85 -14.84
CA SER A 372 -30.76 -1.12 -14.29
C SER A 372 -31.66 -1.86 -15.30
N ALA A 373 -31.58 -1.52 -16.59
CA ALA A 373 -32.30 -2.23 -17.64
C ALA A 373 -31.77 -3.65 -17.90
N ALA A 374 -30.45 -3.87 -17.79
CA ALA A 374 -29.84 -5.20 -17.88
C ALA A 374 -30.23 -6.09 -16.69
N LYS A 375 -30.39 -5.50 -15.48
CA LYS A 375 -31.03 -6.14 -14.31
C LYS A 375 -32.44 -6.59 -14.67
N LEU A 376 -33.28 -5.69 -15.20
CA LEU A 376 -34.64 -5.98 -15.67
C LEU A 376 -34.70 -7.08 -16.75
N ALA A 377 -33.73 -7.14 -17.65
CA ALA A 377 -33.62 -8.21 -18.65
C ALA A 377 -33.22 -9.57 -18.04
N GLY A 378 -32.37 -9.56 -17.00
CA GLY A 378 -32.08 -10.74 -16.18
C GLY A 378 -33.30 -11.23 -15.40
N TYR A 379 -34.15 -10.32 -14.91
CA TYR A 379 -35.39 -10.65 -14.21
C TYR A 379 -36.53 -11.12 -15.14
N ALA A 380 -36.52 -10.71 -16.41
CA ALA A 380 -37.46 -11.21 -17.42
C ALA A 380 -37.26 -12.71 -17.74
N ALA A 381 -36.12 -13.30 -17.36
CA ALA A 381 -35.87 -14.73 -17.46
C ALA A 381 -36.59 -15.59 -16.39
N ALA A 382 -37.23 -14.97 -15.38
CA ALA A 382 -37.88 -15.67 -14.26
C ALA A 382 -39.38 -16.02 -14.47
N GLY A 383 -39.91 -15.82 -15.67
CA GLY A 383 -41.26 -16.29 -16.05
C GLY A 383 -42.42 -15.33 -15.70
N PRO A 384 -43.63 -15.64 -16.22
CA PRO A 384 -44.71 -14.67 -16.48
C PRO A 384 -45.50 -14.14 -15.26
N ALA A 385 -45.16 -14.50 -14.02
CA ALA A 385 -45.94 -14.13 -12.82
C ALA A 385 -45.45 -12.87 -12.10
N PHE A 386 -44.33 -12.26 -12.52
CA PHE A 386 -43.68 -11.18 -11.78
C PHE A 386 -44.24 -9.73 -11.90
N PRO A 387 -45.10 -9.34 -12.88
CA PRO A 387 -45.56 -7.94 -13.01
C PRO A 387 -46.42 -7.41 -11.84
N LEU A 388 -46.85 -8.27 -10.92
CA LEU A 388 -47.77 -7.92 -9.82
C LEU A 388 -47.09 -7.37 -8.55
N LEU A 389 -45.75 -7.33 -8.48
CA LEU A 389 -45.00 -6.94 -7.26
C LEU A 389 -44.28 -5.58 -7.34
N ILE A 390 -44.33 -4.90 -8.50
CA ILE A 390 -43.64 -3.62 -8.76
C ILE A 390 -43.99 -2.50 -7.74
N PRO A 391 -45.23 -2.37 -7.22
CA PRO A 391 -45.55 -1.30 -6.26
C PRO A 391 -45.01 -1.53 -4.83
N LEU A 392 -44.49 -2.72 -4.51
CA LEU A 392 -44.06 -3.08 -3.14
C LEU A 392 -42.56 -2.88 -2.87
N LEU A 393 -41.76 -2.50 -3.89
CA LEU A 393 -40.29 -2.53 -3.84
C LEU A 393 -39.59 -1.15 -3.84
N GLY A 394 -40.31 -0.04 -3.71
CA GLY A 394 -39.69 1.28 -3.54
C GLY A 394 -38.97 1.84 -4.77
N ASN A 395 -38.38 3.04 -4.62
CA ASN A 395 -37.76 3.83 -5.68
C ASN A 395 -36.39 3.24 -6.07
N PRO A 396 -36.12 2.89 -7.35
CA PRO A 396 -34.85 2.29 -7.78
C PRO A 396 -33.63 3.25 -7.77
N PHE A 397 -33.82 4.49 -7.32
CA PHE A 397 -32.75 5.45 -7.06
C PHE A 397 -32.42 5.63 -5.57
N ASP A 398 -33.11 4.91 -4.68
CA ASP A 398 -32.67 4.78 -3.28
C ASP A 398 -31.56 3.73 -3.20
N GLN A 399 -30.31 4.21 -3.04
CA GLN A 399 -29.12 3.53 -2.50
C GLN A 399 -29.01 2.00 -2.68
N ASP A 400 -29.24 1.48 -3.89
CA ASP A 400 -29.06 0.05 -4.16
C ASP A 400 -27.56 -0.22 -4.39
N ASP A 401 -26.90 -0.91 -3.44
CA ASP A 401 -25.45 -1.22 -3.46
C ASP A 401 -25.01 -1.83 -4.81
N GLU A 402 -25.89 -2.61 -5.45
CA GLU A 402 -25.62 -3.23 -6.75
C GLU A 402 -25.50 -2.22 -7.91
N VAL A 403 -26.21 -1.10 -7.87
CA VAL A 403 -26.08 -0.02 -8.87
C VAL A 403 -24.82 0.80 -8.59
N ALA A 404 -24.51 1.06 -7.32
CA ALA A 404 -23.27 1.71 -6.91
C ALA A 404 -22.03 0.90 -7.33
N ASP A 405 -22.07 -0.43 -7.17
CA ASP A 405 -20.99 -1.34 -7.57
C ASP A 405 -20.87 -1.51 -9.09
N ALA A 406 -21.98 -1.42 -9.83
CA ALA A 406 -21.93 -1.36 -11.29
C ALA A 406 -21.28 -0.07 -11.79
N MET A 407 -21.56 1.06 -11.13
CA MET A 407 -21.00 2.37 -11.45
C MET A 407 -19.53 2.52 -11.05
N SER A 408 -19.10 1.88 -9.96
CA SER A 408 -17.70 1.82 -9.51
C SER A 408 -16.76 1.46 -10.65
N VAL A 409 -17.13 0.50 -11.50
CA VAL A 409 -16.33 0.05 -12.66
C VAL A 409 -15.85 1.19 -13.56
N ILE A 410 -16.63 2.26 -13.67
CA ILE A 410 -16.35 3.41 -14.53
C ILE A 410 -15.74 4.56 -13.73
N THR A 411 -16.12 4.71 -12.47
CA THR A 411 -15.79 5.89 -11.67
C THR A 411 -14.56 5.71 -10.80
N GLU A 412 -14.14 4.48 -10.53
CA GLU A 412 -13.09 4.15 -9.55
C GLU A 412 -11.78 3.68 -10.18
N GLY A 413 -11.80 3.13 -11.40
CA GLY A 413 -10.58 2.59 -12.03
C GLY A 413 -9.52 3.63 -12.36
N SER A 414 -9.92 4.89 -12.46
CA SER A 414 -9.04 6.04 -12.70
C SER A 414 -8.65 6.78 -11.42
N ALA A 415 -9.11 6.30 -10.26
CA ALA A 415 -8.68 6.84 -8.98
C ALA A 415 -7.24 6.37 -8.70
N TYR A 416 -6.33 7.33 -8.51
CA TYR A 416 -4.91 7.12 -8.21
C TYR A 416 -4.67 6.80 -6.73
N THR A 417 -5.40 5.81 -6.25
CA THR A 417 -5.27 5.20 -4.93
C THR A 417 -4.03 4.32 -4.81
N ARG A 418 -3.87 3.59 -3.70
CA ARG A 418 -2.70 2.74 -3.42
C ARG A 418 -2.23 1.97 -4.67
N ALA A 419 -0.98 2.19 -5.04
CA ALA A 419 -0.28 1.46 -6.08
C ALA A 419 0.88 0.70 -5.44
N SER A 420 0.88 -0.62 -5.64
CA SER A 420 1.99 -1.53 -5.29
C SER A 420 2.78 -1.77 -6.57
N ILE A 421 3.88 -1.05 -6.74
CA ILE A 421 4.68 -1.04 -7.98
C ILE A 421 5.86 -1.98 -7.81
N TYR A 422 6.00 -2.91 -8.75
CA TYR A 422 7.12 -3.82 -8.84
C TYR A 422 7.91 -3.47 -10.10
N SER A 423 9.22 -3.29 -9.97
CA SER A 423 10.11 -3.08 -11.11
C SER A 423 11.30 -4.04 -11.05
N TYR A 424 11.64 -4.59 -12.21
CA TYR A 424 12.86 -5.36 -12.42
C TYR A 424 13.67 -4.71 -13.52
N ARG A 425 14.98 -4.58 -13.29
CA ARG A 425 15.91 -3.97 -14.24
C ARG A 425 17.19 -4.80 -14.32
N ASN A 426 17.63 -5.09 -15.53
CA ASN A 426 18.99 -5.52 -15.82
C ASN A 426 19.76 -4.33 -16.47
N ARG A 427 20.93 -4.55 -17.06
CA ARG A 427 21.72 -3.43 -17.62
C ARG A 427 21.05 -2.75 -18.81
N HIS A 428 20.16 -3.45 -19.51
CA HIS A 428 19.69 -3.08 -20.85
C HIS A 428 18.17 -2.95 -20.97
N ALA A 429 17.41 -3.39 -19.97
CA ALA A 429 15.95 -3.39 -19.98
C ALA A 429 15.36 -3.18 -18.58
N ILE A 430 14.20 -2.53 -18.53
CA ILE A 430 13.35 -2.47 -17.33
C ILE A 430 11.95 -3.01 -17.66
N LEU A 431 11.37 -3.77 -16.74
CA LEU A 431 9.96 -4.15 -16.72
C LEU A 431 9.34 -3.66 -15.42
N SER A 432 8.32 -2.82 -15.52
CA SER A 432 7.66 -2.21 -14.38
C SER A 432 6.16 -2.41 -14.47
N SER A 433 5.51 -2.75 -13.35
CA SER A 433 4.06 -2.93 -13.29
C SER A 433 3.45 -2.56 -11.94
N THR A 434 2.19 -2.12 -11.97
CA THR A 434 1.33 -2.04 -10.78
C THR A 434 0.66 -3.37 -10.51
N GLN A 435 1.03 -3.99 -9.40
CA GLN A 435 0.41 -5.20 -8.88
C GLN A 435 -0.98 -4.89 -8.31
N ASN A 436 -1.94 -5.81 -8.50
CA ASN A 436 -3.29 -5.76 -7.92
C ASN A 436 -4.00 -4.38 -7.96
N HIS A 437 -3.78 -3.56 -8.99
CA HIS A 437 -4.31 -2.20 -9.00
C HIS A 437 -5.59 -2.08 -9.80
N ARG A 438 -6.71 -1.74 -9.14
CA ARG A 438 -8.00 -1.41 -9.77
C ARG A 438 -8.43 -2.42 -10.84
N VAL A 439 -8.31 -3.69 -10.51
CA VAL A 439 -8.48 -4.83 -11.43
C VAL A 439 -9.88 -4.84 -12.04
N GLY A 440 -9.97 -4.97 -13.37
CA GLY A 440 -11.23 -5.03 -14.12
C GLY A 440 -11.95 -3.68 -14.26
N GLN A 441 -11.40 -2.60 -13.71
CA GLN A 441 -11.97 -1.26 -13.74
C GLN A 441 -11.55 -0.49 -15.00
N LEU A 442 -12.25 0.60 -15.34
CA LEU A 442 -11.89 1.51 -16.42
C LEU A 442 -10.90 2.57 -15.93
N SER A 443 -9.76 2.70 -16.60
CA SER A 443 -8.69 3.65 -16.28
C SER A 443 -8.45 4.64 -17.42
N PHE A 444 -8.55 5.93 -17.09
CA PHE A 444 -8.14 7.06 -17.91
C PHE A 444 -6.63 7.28 -17.75
N GLN A 445 -5.90 7.29 -18.86
CA GLN A 445 -4.46 7.61 -18.90
C GLN A 445 -3.51 6.65 -18.15
N GLY A 446 -4.00 5.58 -17.52
CA GLY A 446 -3.17 4.64 -16.75
C GLY A 446 -2.17 3.83 -17.58
N THR A 447 -1.00 3.56 -17.01
CA THR A 447 0.03 2.65 -17.58
C THR A 447 0.39 1.61 -16.54
N HIS A 448 -0.28 0.46 -16.59
CA HIS A 448 -0.18 -0.52 -15.50
C HIS A 448 0.99 -1.51 -15.67
N CYS A 449 1.54 -1.66 -16.88
CA CYS A 449 2.70 -2.50 -17.15
C CYS A 449 3.42 -2.02 -18.41
N GLN A 450 4.74 -1.86 -18.34
CA GLN A 450 5.56 -1.47 -19.49
C GLN A 450 6.96 -2.09 -19.39
N ALA A 451 7.42 -2.64 -20.52
CA ALA A 451 8.83 -2.96 -20.75
C ALA A 451 9.47 -1.83 -21.57
N SER A 452 10.68 -1.40 -21.19
CA SER A 452 11.44 -0.37 -21.90
C SER A 452 12.90 -0.81 -22.03
N LEU A 453 13.41 -0.85 -23.27
CA LEU A 453 14.76 -1.31 -23.61
C LEU A 453 15.64 -0.16 -24.13
N SER A 454 15.06 0.78 -24.87
CA SER A 454 15.75 1.95 -25.42
C SER A 454 14.79 3.13 -25.46
N MET A 455 15.25 4.26 -26.02
CA MET A 455 14.43 5.47 -26.13
C MET A 455 13.08 5.24 -26.80
N CYS A 456 12.95 4.38 -27.81
CA CYS A 456 11.63 4.10 -28.44
C CYS A 456 11.26 2.60 -28.47
N ALA A 457 12.12 1.68 -27.99
CA ALA A 457 11.80 0.27 -27.91
C ALA A 457 11.04 -0.04 -26.61
N THR A 458 9.73 0.21 -26.64
CA THR A 458 8.82 -0.07 -25.52
C THR A 458 7.72 -1.05 -25.90
N VAL A 459 7.27 -1.84 -24.92
CA VAL A 459 6.17 -2.79 -25.06
C VAL A 459 5.19 -2.65 -23.91
N PHE A 460 3.92 -2.45 -24.23
CA PHE A 460 2.82 -2.37 -23.27
C PHE A 460 1.50 -2.80 -23.91
N THR A 461 0.51 -3.14 -23.10
CA THR A 461 -0.79 -3.65 -23.57
C THR A 461 -1.94 -2.78 -23.08
N SER A 462 -3.04 -2.76 -23.84
CA SER A 462 -4.28 -2.10 -23.44
C SER A 462 -5.51 -2.84 -23.97
N HIS A 463 -6.65 -2.66 -23.29
CA HIS A 463 -7.98 -2.83 -23.86
C HIS A 463 -8.54 -1.42 -24.11
N PRO A 464 -8.46 -0.84 -25.32
CA PRO A 464 -8.95 0.50 -25.62
C PRO A 464 -10.47 0.53 -25.85
N SER A 465 -11.06 1.73 -25.90
CA SER A 465 -12.52 1.90 -26.06
C SER A 465 -13.07 1.69 -27.48
N ALA A 466 -12.20 1.49 -28.47
CA ALA A 466 -12.53 1.33 -29.89
C ALA A 466 -13.48 2.41 -30.49
N GLY A 467 -13.65 3.57 -29.84
CA GLY A 467 -14.61 4.59 -30.25
C GLY A 467 -16.09 4.19 -30.05
N GLY A 468 -16.36 3.21 -29.17
CA GLY A 468 -17.67 2.61 -28.98
C GLY A 468 -18.77 3.60 -28.55
N GLY A 469 -19.93 3.46 -29.17
CA GLY A 469 -21.19 4.13 -28.83
C GLY A 469 -22.34 3.13 -28.75
N ILE A 470 -23.47 3.54 -28.19
CA ILE A 470 -24.67 2.70 -28.15
C ILE A 470 -25.26 2.63 -29.56
N ASP A 471 -25.25 1.43 -30.16
CA ASP A 471 -25.87 1.17 -31.48
C ASP A 471 -27.40 1.37 -31.42
N ARG A 472 -27.97 2.02 -32.45
CA ARG A 472 -29.42 2.20 -32.66
C ARG A 472 -30.25 0.92 -32.51
N SER A 473 -29.67 -0.24 -32.80
CA SER A 473 -30.32 -1.55 -32.68
C SER A 473 -30.53 -2.02 -31.23
N ILE A 474 -29.71 -1.53 -30.29
CA ILE A 474 -29.79 -1.81 -28.85
C ILE A 474 -30.67 -0.76 -28.13
N GLY A 475 -30.75 0.48 -28.65
CA GLY A 475 -31.53 1.58 -28.07
C GLY A 475 -33.06 1.45 -28.23
N ARG A 476 -33.54 0.82 -29.31
CA ARG A 476 -34.98 0.67 -29.60
C ARG A 476 -35.76 -0.18 -28.57
N PRO A 477 -35.26 -1.34 -28.12
CA PRO A 477 -35.91 -2.13 -27.07
C PRO A 477 -35.91 -1.43 -25.69
N LEU A 478 -34.84 -0.68 -25.38
CA LEU A 478 -34.68 0.07 -24.12
C LEU A 478 -35.61 1.30 -24.03
N GLY A 479 -35.79 2.04 -25.14
CA GLY A 479 -36.69 3.18 -25.21
C GLY A 479 -38.17 2.82 -25.07
N ALA A 480 -38.56 1.60 -25.50
CA ALA A 480 -39.92 1.09 -25.37
C ALA A 480 -40.30 0.70 -23.93
N VAL A 481 -39.31 0.36 -23.09
CA VAL A 481 -39.51 -0.01 -21.68
C VAL A 481 -39.29 1.19 -20.74
N GLY A 482 -38.40 2.12 -21.06
CA GLY A 482 -38.13 3.32 -20.26
C GLY A 482 -39.17 4.44 -20.36
N GLY A 483 -39.99 4.44 -21.42
CA GLY A 483 -41.03 5.45 -21.65
C GLY A 483 -42.18 5.47 -20.63
N SER A 484 -42.35 4.40 -19.83
CA SER A 484 -43.43 4.31 -18.84
C SER A 484 -43.04 4.78 -17.43
N VAL A 485 -41.75 5.02 -17.14
CA VAL A 485 -41.26 5.32 -15.78
C VAL A 485 -40.64 6.72 -15.62
N ALA A 486 -40.29 7.41 -16.71
CA ALA A 486 -39.68 8.74 -16.66
C ALA A 486 -40.67 9.93 -16.54
N GLY A 487 -41.97 9.66 -16.36
CA GLY A 487 -43.02 10.68 -16.26
C GLY A 487 -43.30 11.22 -14.86
N SER A 488 -42.77 10.60 -13.79
CA SER A 488 -43.17 10.91 -12.41
C SER A 488 -42.17 11.75 -11.60
N THR A 489 -40.97 12.04 -12.11
CA THR A 489 -39.90 12.66 -11.29
C THR A 489 -39.46 14.07 -11.72
N ALA A 490 -40.00 14.63 -12.80
CA ALA A 490 -39.64 15.97 -13.28
C ALA A 490 -40.62 17.11 -12.86
N GLY A 491 -41.67 16.83 -12.07
CA GLY A 491 -42.69 17.82 -11.67
C GLY A 491 -42.63 18.31 -10.21
N GLY A 492 -41.67 17.85 -9.40
CA GLY A 492 -41.69 18.02 -7.93
C GLY A 492 -41.07 19.31 -7.36
N LEU A 493 -40.65 20.27 -8.20
CA LEU A 493 -40.02 21.51 -7.71
C LEU A 493 -40.68 22.81 -8.19
N ALA A 494 -41.87 22.75 -8.78
CA ALA A 494 -42.66 23.95 -9.05
C ALA A 494 -44.17 23.66 -9.01
N LEU A 495 -44.86 24.26 -8.03
CA LEU A 495 -46.32 24.33 -7.81
C LEU A 495 -46.92 23.17 -6.98
N GLY A 496 -47.68 23.55 -5.94
CA GLY A 496 -48.18 22.70 -4.85
C GLY A 496 -49.30 21.69 -5.22
N PRO A 497 -50.00 21.11 -4.22
CA PRO A 497 -50.61 19.76 -4.28
C PRO A 497 -51.84 19.51 -5.19
N LEU A 498 -52.15 20.32 -6.21
CA LEU A 498 -53.42 20.22 -6.95
C LEU A 498 -53.32 20.39 -8.49
N GLY A 499 -52.36 19.72 -9.14
CA GLY A 499 -52.18 19.79 -10.60
C GLY A 499 -51.99 18.44 -11.29
N ALA A 500 -52.91 17.49 -11.14
CA ALA A 500 -52.75 16.11 -11.60
C ALA A 500 -53.31 15.75 -12.99
N ILE A 501 -53.76 16.68 -13.85
CA ILE A 501 -54.48 16.27 -15.10
C ILE A 501 -54.09 17.11 -16.35
N GLY A 502 -52.81 17.26 -16.69
CA GLY A 502 -52.50 18.05 -17.90
C GLY A 502 -51.10 18.03 -18.51
N GLY A 503 -50.25 17.04 -18.24
CA GLY A 503 -48.86 17.03 -18.72
C GLY A 503 -48.42 15.79 -19.52
N GLY A 504 -49.34 14.86 -19.81
CA GLY A 504 -48.99 13.49 -20.25
C GLY A 504 -48.51 13.30 -21.69
N ILE A 505 -48.49 14.34 -22.54
CA ILE A 505 -48.25 14.16 -23.99
C ILE A 505 -46.98 14.87 -24.50
N ILE A 506 -46.41 15.83 -23.75
CA ILE A 506 -45.23 16.59 -24.22
C ILE A 506 -43.89 15.95 -23.78
N GLY A 507 -43.88 15.18 -22.69
CA GLY A 507 -42.66 14.50 -22.19
C GLY A 507 -42.24 13.26 -22.99
N ALA A 508 -43.19 12.56 -23.63
CA ALA A 508 -42.92 11.36 -24.41
C ALA A 508 -42.15 11.64 -25.72
N ILE A 509 -42.24 12.87 -26.25
CA ILE A 509 -41.62 13.25 -27.52
C ILE A 509 -40.13 13.60 -27.34
N LYS A 510 -39.73 14.21 -26.21
CA LYS A 510 -38.32 14.59 -25.98
C LYS A 510 -37.41 13.45 -25.53
N GLY A 511 -37.96 12.42 -24.89
CA GLY A 511 -37.19 11.23 -24.49
C GLY A 511 -36.78 10.36 -25.69
N ALA A 512 -37.59 10.35 -26.75
CA ALA A 512 -37.27 9.63 -27.98
C ALA A 512 -36.18 10.34 -28.81
N GLU A 513 -36.17 11.68 -28.83
CA GLU A 513 -35.15 12.48 -29.55
C GLU A 513 -33.73 12.31 -28.98
N ALA A 514 -33.59 11.98 -27.68
CA ALA A 514 -32.29 11.77 -27.04
C ALA A 514 -31.53 10.52 -27.54
N PHE A 515 -32.24 9.58 -28.18
CA PHE A 515 -31.69 8.32 -28.70
C PHE A 515 -31.75 8.21 -30.23
N GLU A 516 -32.09 9.30 -30.93
CA GLU A 516 -32.07 9.35 -32.41
C GLU A 516 -30.66 9.54 -33.01
N LYS A 517 -29.64 9.85 -32.19
CA LYS A 517 -28.24 10.00 -32.63
C LYS A 517 -27.36 8.93 -31.99
N ASP A 518 -26.38 8.42 -32.75
CA ASP A 518 -25.32 7.58 -32.20
C ASP A 518 -24.63 8.35 -31.07
N VAL A 519 -24.76 7.85 -29.83
CA VAL A 519 -24.10 8.46 -28.68
C VAL A 519 -22.68 7.91 -28.63
N ALA A 520 -21.72 8.66 -29.18
CA ALA A 520 -20.30 8.42 -28.89
C ALA A 520 -20.09 8.66 -27.39
N LEU A 521 -19.93 7.58 -26.62
CA LEU A 521 -19.80 7.67 -25.16
C LEU A 521 -18.47 8.33 -24.76
N ILE A 522 -17.42 8.19 -25.56
CA ILE A 522 -16.11 8.82 -25.36
C ILE A 522 -15.54 9.23 -26.73
N PRO A 523 -15.33 10.53 -27.01
CA PRO A 523 -14.71 10.99 -28.25
C PRO A 523 -13.28 10.46 -28.44
N SER A 524 -12.91 10.09 -29.66
CA SER A 524 -11.60 9.52 -30.02
C SER A 524 -10.42 10.51 -29.98
N ASP A 525 -10.68 11.79 -29.74
CA ASP A 525 -9.72 12.91 -29.76
C ASP A 525 -9.36 13.44 -28.36
N SER A 526 -9.61 12.66 -27.29
CA SER A 526 -9.54 13.11 -25.91
C SER A 526 -8.65 12.25 -24.99
N ASP A 527 -8.27 12.80 -23.83
CA ASP A 527 -7.54 12.18 -22.71
C ASP A 527 -8.23 10.96 -22.05
N GLY A 528 -9.12 10.28 -22.78
CA GLY A 528 -9.93 9.13 -22.37
C GLY A 528 -9.18 7.77 -22.45
N PRO A 529 -9.87 6.62 -22.28
CA PRO A 529 -9.39 5.30 -22.70
C PRO A 529 -9.36 5.24 -24.23
N ASP A 530 -8.49 6.03 -24.85
CA ASP A 530 -8.19 5.93 -26.27
C ASP A 530 -7.28 4.72 -26.56
N TRP A 531 -6.80 4.60 -27.79
CA TRP A 531 -5.99 3.48 -28.26
C TRP A 531 -4.78 3.15 -27.38
N TRP A 532 -4.12 4.13 -26.74
CA TRP A 532 -2.88 3.89 -25.99
C TRP A 532 -2.74 4.66 -24.68
N THR A 533 -3.62 5.61 -24.43
CA THR A 533 -3.59 6.47 -23.25
C THR A 533 -4.17 5.74 -22.04
N GLY A 534 -5.33 5.10 -22.13
CA GLY A 534 -5.96 4.39 -21.02
C GLY A 534 -6.43 2.98 -21.37
N SER A 535 -7.22 2.36 -20.50
CA SER A 535 -7.85 1.08 -20.76
C SER A 535 -9.27 0.99 -20.21
N VAL A 536 -10.20 0.43 -20.99
CA VAL A 536 -11.55 0.13 -20.53
C VAL A 536 -11.61 -1.04 -19.56
N THR A 537 -10.55 -1.85 -19.48
CA THR A 537 -10.42 -2.93 -18.50
C THR A 537 -8.97 -3.03 -18.03
N ASN A 538 -8.70 -2.59 -16.81
CA ASN A 538 -7.41 -2.79 -16.18
C ASN A 538 -7.13 -4.29 -15.96
N PRO A 539 -5.95 -4.79 -16.33
CA PRO A 539 -5.59 -6.18 -16.09
C PRO A 539 -5.32 -6.46 -14.60
N ARG A 540 -5.52 -7.70 -14.15
CA ARG A 540 -4.79 -8.20 -12.98
C ARG A 540 -3.37 -8.49 -13.43
N ILE A 541 -2.39 -7.91 -12.76
CA ILE A 541 -0.97 -8.12 -13.08
C ILE A 541 -0.29 -8.79 -11.91
N LEU A 542 0.51 -9.80 -12.23
CA LEU A 542 1.49 -10.38 -11.32
C LEU A 542 2.85 -10.33 -12.01
N GLN A 543 3.84 -9.68 -11.39
CA GLN A 543 5.21 -9.66 -11.85
C GLN A 543 6.14 -10.29 -10.81
N ALA A 544 7.08 -11.09 -11.28
CA ALA A 544 8.25 -11.49 -10.52
C ALA A 544 9.46 -11.42 -11.46
N LYS A 545 10.49 -10.68 -11.04
CA LYS A 545 11.70 -10.45 -11.86
C LYS A 545 11.33 -9.88 -13.24
N GLY A 546 12.00 -10.34 -14.29
CA GLY A 546 11.78 -9.94 -15.67
C GLY A 546 10.52 -10.53 -16.33
N ALA A 547 9.59 -11.14 -15.58
CA ALA A 547 8.38 -11.76 -16.12
C ALA A 547 7.10 -11.19 -15.49
N ALA A 548 6.11 -10.84 -16.31
CA ALA A 548 4.80 -10.39 -15.87
C ALA A 548 3.66 -11.12 -16.60
N ILE A 549 2.66 -11.59 -15.86
CA ILE A 549 1.39 -12.12 -16.36
C ILE A 549 0.33 -11.01 -16.24
N LEU A 550 -0.39 -10.73 -17.33
CA LEU A 550 -1.47 -9.74 -17.39
C LEU A 550 -2.76 -10.41 -17.83
N CYS A 551 -3.72 -10.53 -16.90
CA CYS A 551 -5.02 -11.16 -17.15
C CYS A 551 -6.11 -10.11 -17.36
N TYR A 552 -6.67 -10.05 -18.58
CA TYR A 552 -7.80 -9.19 -18.91
C TYR A 552 -9.11 -10.00 -18.83
N LYS A 553 -9.97 -9.64 -17.86
CA LYS A 553 -11.32 -10.21 -17.69
C LYS A 553 -12.40 -9.11 -17.74
N PRO A 554 -12.72 -8.57 -18.92
CA PRO A 554 -13.78 -7.56 -19.05
C PRO A 554 -15.14 -8.09 -18.59
N LYS A 555 -15.93 -7.21 -17.97
CA LYS A 555 -17.34 -7.46 -17.66
C LYS A 555 -18.18 -7.41 -18.95
N SER A 556 -19.32 -8.09 -18.96
CA SER A 556 -20.17 -8.20 -20.16
C SER A 556 -20.58 -6.84 -20.73
N PHE A 557 -20.84 -5.85 -19.88
CA PHE A 557 -21.19 -4.50 -20.35
C PHE A 557 -20.00 -3.74 -20.96
N GLN A 558 -18.76 -3.94 -20.45
CA GLN A 558 -17.56 -3.34 -21.04
C GLN A 558 -17.37 -3.85 -22.46
N LEU A 559 -17.56 -5.16 -22.67
CA LEU A 559 -17.51 -5.76 -24.01
C LEU A 559 -18.62 -5.23 -24.93
N ALA A 560 -19.84 -5.08 -24.40
CA ALA A 560 -20.97 -4.58 -25.18
C ALA A 560 -20.79 -3.11 -25.62
N LEU A 561 -20.16 -2.28 -24.78
CA LEU A 561 -19.96 -0.86 -25.05
C LEU A 561 -18.70 -0.57 -25.88
N PHE A 562 -17.62 -1.31 -25.64
CA PHE A 562 -16.28 -0.98 -26.14
C PHE A 562 -15.68 -2.04 -27.06
N GLY A 563 -16.36 -3.17 -27.23
CA GLY A 563 -15.95 -4.26 -28.12
C GLY A 563 -15.01 -5.28 -27.47
N HIS A 564 -14.39 -6.09 -28.33
CA HIS A 564 -13.63 -7.29 -27.97
C HIS A 564 -12.14 -7.21 -28.35
N ARG A 565 -11.59 -6.01 -28.54
CA ARG A 565 -10.25 -5.85 -29.11
C ARG A 565 -9.23 -5.48 -28.02
N PHE A 566 -8.24 -6.34 -27.83
CA PHE A 566 -7.06 -6.06 -27.01
C PHE A 566 -5.89 -5.69 -27.92
N HIS A 567 -5.04 -4.79 -27.45
CA HIS A 567 -3.99 -4.17 -28.23
C HIS A 567 -2.67 -4.27 -27.49
N ALA A 568 -1.57 -4.43 -28.23
CA ALA A 568 -0.23 -4.32 -27.70
C ALA A 568 0.62 -3.41 -28.59
N TRP A 569 1.32 -2.47 -27.96
CA TRP A 569 2.30 -1.63 -28.61
C TRP A 569 3.60 -2.42 -28.75
N PHE A 570 4.06 -2.58 -29.97
CA PHE A 570 5.28 -3.28 -30.35
C PHE A 570 5.87 -2.61 -31.60
N PRO A 571 6.59 -1.48 -31.44
CA PRO A 571 7.04 -0.64 -32.56
C PRO A 571 8.20 -1.29 -33.30
N GLN A 572 7.93 -1.99 -34.40
CA GLN A 572 8.93 -2.78 -35.13
C GLN A 572 10.21 -1.98 -35.44
N ASP A 573 10.08 -0.77 -35.97
CA ASP A 573 11.21 0.10 -36.33
C ASP A 573 12.13 0.49 -35.17
N ALA A 574 11.71 0.28 -33.92
CA ALA A 574 12.53 0.55 -32.74
C ALA A 574 13.42 -0.65 -32.34
N PHE A 575 13.22 -1.83 -32.96
CA PHE A 575 13.95 -3.04 -32.65
C PHE A 575 15.00 -3.36 -33.71
N ASP A 576 16.06 -4.02 -33.26
CA ASP A 576 17.22 -4.35 -34.07
C ASP A 576 17.00 -5.50 -35.06
N ASP A 577 15.87 -6.22 -34.92
CA ASP A 577 15.46 -7.33 -35.78
C ASP A 577 15.23 -6.91 -37.24
N ILE A 578 15.01 -5.61 -37.47
CA ILE A 578 15.01 -5.00 -38.79
C ILE A 578 16.45 -4.60 -39.16
N PRO A 579 16.95 -4.98 -40.36
CA PRO A 579 18.23 -4.51 -40.88
C PRO A 579 18.33 -2.98 -40.90
N ASP A 580 19.48 -2.41 -40.54
CA ASP A 580 19.66 -0.95 -40.44
C ASP A 580 19.28 -0.21 -41.74
N GLU A 581 19.55 -0.81 -42.91
CA GLU A 581 19.18 -0.28 -44.23
C GLU A 581 17.66 -0.06 -44.43
N LEU A 582 16.84 -0.79 -43.67
CA LEU A 582 15.38 -0.74 -43.74
C LEU A 582 14.75 0.05 -42.58
N ARG A 583 15.52 0.42 -41.54
CA ARG A 583 14.98 1.16 -40.38
C ARG A 583 14.60 2.57 -40.79
N GLY A 584 13.47 3.06 -40.25
CA GLY A 584 12.93 4.39 -40.56
C GLY A 584 12.37 4.53 -41.98
N SER A 585 12.38 3.47 -42.80
CA SER A 585 11.83 3.42 -44.15
C SER A 585 10.64 2.47 -44.21
N PRO A 586 9.45 2.86 -43.68
CA PRO A 586 8.30 1.96 -43.64
C PRO A 586 7.85 1.60 -45.06
N PRO A 587 7.55 0.31 -45.34
CA PRO A 587 7.14 -0.09 -46.68
C PRO A 587 5.87 0.63 -47.14
N SER A 588 5.79 0.87 -48.44
CA SER A 588 4.77 1.75 -49.04
C SER A 588 3.40 1.06 -49.11
N SER A 589 3.38 -0.25 -49.36
CA SER A 589 2.16 -1.04 -49.48
C SER A 589 1.85 -1.88 -48.24
N LYS A 590 0.57 -2.25 -48.08
CA LYS A 590 0.11 -3.16 -47.03
C LYS A 590 0.81 -4.52 -47.11
N ASP A 591 0.97 -5.06 -48.32
CA ASP A 591 1.54 -6.39 -48.54
C ASP A 591 3.04 -6.44 -48.25
N GLU A 592 3.78 -5.36 -48.56
CA GLU A 592 5.18 -5.22 -48.15
C GLU A 592 5.31 -5.14 -46.63
N ARG A 593 4.43 -4.40 -45.96
CA ARG A 593 4.37 -4.33 -44.49
C ARG A 593 4.06 -5.70 -43.87
N ALA A 594 3.12 -6.45 -44.46
CA ALA A 594 2.80 -7.81 -44.05
C ALA A 594 3.99 -8.76 -44.20
N THR A 595 4.68 -8.69 -45.34
CA THR A 595 5.88 -9.49 -45.62
C THR A 595 7.00 -9.15 -44.63
N ARG A 596 7.21 -7.86 -44.33
CA ARG A 596 8.19 -7.39 -43.34
C ARG A 596 7.91 -7.96 -41.96
N SER A 597 6.68 -7.82 -41.46
CA SER A 597 6.29 -8.38 -40.17
C SER A 597 6.48 -9.89 -40.12
N ALA A 598 6.06 -10.62 -41.17
CA ALA A 598 6.20 -12.07 -41.22
C ALA A 598 7.67 -12.52 -41.24
N THR A 599 8.56 -11.72 -41.81
CA THR A 599 9.99 -12.03 -41.92
C THR A 599 10.74 -11.73 -40.62
N HIS A 600 10.54 -10.54 -40.05
CA HIS A 600 11.34 -10.04 -38.93
C HIS A 600 10.68 -10.22 -37.55
N PHE A 601 9.35 -10.26 -37.50
CA PHE A 601 8.58 -10.41 -36.25
C PHE A 601 7.49 -11.49 -36.38
N PRO A 602 7.85 -12.73 -36.73
CA PRO A 602 6.89 -13.82 -36.85
C PRO A 602 6.22 -14.13 -35.51
N PHE A 603 4.93 -14.47 -35.55
CA PHE A 603 4.24 -15.03 -34.39
C PHE A 603 4.58 -16.51 -34.23
N LEU A 604 5.32 -16.85 -33.17
CA LEU A 604 5.84 -18.18 -32.91
C LEU A 604 4.97 -18.93 -31.89
N LYS A 605 4.77 -20.23 -32.09
CA LYS A 605 4.03 -21.06 -31.14
C LYS A 605 4.93 -21.45 -29.96
N PRO A 606 4.46 -21.36 -28.70
CA PRO A 606 5.15 -21.98 -27.57
C PRO A 606 5.18 -23.51 -27.74
N SER A 607 6.24 -24.14 -27.23
CA SER A 607 6.41 -25.59 -27.30
C SER A 607 5.48 -26.33 -26.35
N ILE A 608 5.21 -25.75 -25.17
CA ILE A 608 4.43 -26.38 -24.10
C ILE A 608 3.33 -25.40 -23.66
N CYS A 609 2.19 -25.42 -24.35
CA CYS A 609 1.04 -24.59 -23.98
C CYS A 609 -0.28 -25.33 -24.21
N ASN A 610 -1.20 -25.22 -23.26
CA ASN A 610 -2.52 -25.87 -23.36
C ASN A 610 -3.51 -25.10 -24.26
N VAL A 611 -3.19 -23.88 -24.68
CA VAL A 611 -4.02 -23.08 -25.59
C VAL A 611 -3.41 -23.03 -26.99
N SER A 612 -4.10 -23.60 -27.98
CA SER A 612 -3.61 -23.73 -29.36
C SER A 612 -3.47 -22.40 -30.11
N THR A 613 -4.16 -21.37 -29.65
CA THR A 613 -4.12 -19.99 -30.16
C THR A 613 -2.93 -19.19 -29.65
N GLY A 614 -2.23 -19.66 -28.62
CA GLY A 614 -1.15 -18.92 -27.98
C GLY A 614 0.03 -18.63 -28.91
N ARG A 615 0.52 -17.39 -28.94
CA ARG A 615 1.67 -16.97 -29.78
C ARG A 615 2.59 -16.01 -29.03
N TRP A 616 3.88 -16.15 -29.29
CA TRP A 616 4.95 -15.23 -28.89
C TRP A 616 5.39 -14.36 -30.07
N VAL A 617 5.82 -13.14 -29.77
CA VAL A 617 6.61 -12.27 -30.65
C VAL A 617 7.82 -11.74 -29.86
N PHE A 618 8.93 -11.49 -30.55
CA PHE A 618 10.22 -11.15 -29.93
C PHE A 618 10.81 -9.88 -30.53
N GLY A 619 11.59 -9.15 -29.73
CA GLY A 619 12.33 -7.98 -30.18
C GLY A 619 13.60 -7.79 -29.36
N ARG A 620 14.60 -7.14 -29.97
CA ARG A 620 15.87 -6.77 -29.34
C ARG A 620 16.19 -5.30 -29.57
N ALA A 621 16.79 -4.63 -28.60
CA ALA A 621 17.40 -3.32 -28.79
C ALA A 621 18.73 -3.28 -28.03
N GLY A 622 19.84 -3.17 -28.76
CA GLY A 622 21.17 -3.46 -28.25
C GLY A 622 21.21 -4.85 -27.62
N ASP A 623 21.69 -4.93 -26.38
CA ASP A 623 21.75 -6.19 -25.64
C ASP A 623 20.50 -6.47 -24.78
N GLY A 624 19.47 -5.61 -24.85
CA GLY A 624 18.19 -5.82 -24.18
C GLY A 624 17.21 -6.61 -25.05
N TYR A 625 16.52 -7.58 -24.45
CA TYR A 625 15.58 -8.50 -25.12
C TYR A 625 14.17 -8.38 -24.54
N VAL A 626 13.15 -8.54 -25.37
CA VAL A 626 11.75 -8.61 -24.97
C VAL A 626 11.00 -9.69 -25.73
N ALA A 627 10.09 -10.37 -25.05
CA ALA A 627 9.10 -11.26 -25.63
C ALA A 627 7.70 -10.91 -25.12
N LEU A 628 6.72 -10.93 -26.02
CA LEU A 628 5.31 -10.72 -25.72
C LEU A 628 4.50 -11.94 -26.15
N PHE A 629 3.79 -12.55 -25.22
CA PHE A 629 2.83 -13.62 -25.46
C PHE A 629 1.41 -13.08 -25.49
N SER A 630 0.57 -13.65 -26.34
CA SER A 630 -0.89 -13.56 -26.25
C SER A 630 -1.49 -14.96 -26.23
N ALA A 631 -2.38 -15.25 -25.29
CA ALA A 631 -3.09 -16.53 -25.22
C ALA A 631 -4.11 -16.72 -26.36
N GLN A 632 -4.64 -15.61 -26.88
CA GLN A 632 -5.51 -15.56 -28.06
C GLN A 632 -4.69 -15.21 -29.31
N LEU A 633 -5.21 -15.55 -30.50
CA LEU A 633 -4.49 -15.40 -31.76
C LEU A 633 -4.24 -13.90 -32.08
N PRO A 634 -2.98 -13.44 -32.09
CA PRO A 634 -2.65 -12.06 -32.43
C PRO A 634 -2.47 -11.87 -33.94
N HIS A 635 -2.65 -10.65 -34.41
CA HIS A 635 -2.27 -10.24 -35.76
C HIS A 635 -1.69 -8.81 -35.77
N TRP A 636 -0.82 -8.55 -36.75
CA TRP A 636 -0.24 -7.24 -36.98
C TRP A 636 -1.23 -6.32 -37.71
N THR A 637 -1.24 -5.04 -37.34
CA THR A 637 -1.91 -4.02 -38.16
C THR A 637 -0.95 -3.53 -39.26
N HIS A 638 -1.48 -3.35 -40.47
CA HIS A 638 -0.72 -2.95 -41.66
C HIS A 638 -1.31 -1.74 -42.37
N GLU A 639 -2.34 -1.13 -41.79
CA GLU A 639 -3.03 0.05 -42.28
C GLU A 639 -3.25 1.01 -41.12
N GLY A 640 -3.44 2.30 -41.43
CA GLY A 640 -3.58 3.36 -40.42
C GLY A 640 -2.26 3.78 -39.77
N ASP A 641 -2.36 4.70 -38.81
CA ASP A 641 -1.22 5.38 -38.19
C ASP A 641 -0.34 4.46 -37.32
N TRP A 642 -0.89 3.31 -36.92
CA TRP A 642 -0.26 2.31 -36.07
C TRP A 642 0.28 1.09 -36.82
N ALA A 643 0.23 1.11 -38.15
CA ALA A 643 0.76 0.03 -38.97
C ALA A 643 2.21 -0.33 -38.58
N CYS A 644 2.48 -1.64 -38.42
CA CYS A 644 3.77 -2.19 -37.97
C CYS A 644 4.22 -1.74 -36.57
N LYS A 645 3.32 -1.17 -35.76
CA LYS A 645 3.60 -0.80 -34.36
C LYS A 645 2.60 -1.41 -33.38
N GLU A 646 1.51 -1.94 -33.90
CA GLU A 646 0.39 -2.45 -33.12
C GLU A 646 0.09 -3.90 -33.46
N ILE A 647 -0.15 -4.65 -32.39
CA ILE A 647 -0.69 -6.00 -32.43
C ILE A 647 -2.11 -5.93 -31.91
N MET A 648 -3.06 -6.48 -32.67
CA MET A 648 -4.47 -6.55 -32.29
C MET A 648 -4.87 -8.01 -32.02
N VAL A 649 -5.74 -8.20 -31.03
CA VAL A 649 -6.26 -9.49 -30.59
C VAL A 649 -7.76 -9.34 -30.37
N GLU A 650 -8.57 -10.10 -31.10
CA GLU A 650 -10.03 -10.06 -30.94
C GLU A 650 -10.53 -11.25 -30.12
N ALA A 651 -10.99 -10.99 -28.89
CA ALA A 651 -11.48 -12.01 -27.96
C ALA A 651 -12.32 -11.41 -26.81
N GLN A 652 -13.05 -12.25 -26.07
CA GLN A 652 -13.77 -11.79 -24.86
C GLN A 652 -12.85 -11.65 -23.63
N ARG A 653 -11.76 -12.40 -23.59
CA ARG A 653 -10.73 -12.40 -22.53
C ARG A 653 -9.39 -12.68 -23.19
N ASN A 654 -8.32 -12.14 -22.61
CA ASN A 654 -6.97 -12.48 -23.04
C ASN A 654 -6.01 -12.52 -21.84
N VAL A 655 -4.92 -13.27 -22.03
CA VAL A 655 -3.74 -13.22 -21.16
C VAL A 655 -2.57 -12.78 -22.00
N PHE A 656 -1.88 -11.72 -21.56
CA PHE A 656 -0.57 -11.37 -22.07
C PHE A 656 0.51 -11.79 -21.07
N ILE A 657 1.68 -12.18 -21.58
CA ILE A 657 2.89 -12.38 -20.76
C ILE A 657 3.99 -11.53 -21.37
N ILE A 658 4.66 -10.72 -20.55
CA ILE A 658 5.86 -9.97 -20.96
C ILE A 658 7.05 -10.61 -20.27
N GLN A 659 8.07 -10.97 -21.04
CA GLN A 659 9.36 -11.42 -20.55
C GLN A 659 10.43 -10.47 -21.08
N ILE A 660 11.28 -9.94 -20.20
CA ILE A 660 12.51 -9.24 -20.59
C ILE A 660 13.74 -10.07 -20.23
N GLY A 661 14.86 -9.74 -20.85
CA GLY A 661 16.17 -10.33 -20.58
C GLY A 661 17.30 -9.54 -21.20
N ASP A 662 18.53 -10.00 -21.04
CA ASP A 662 19.69 -9.48 -21.76
C ASP A 662 20.71 -10.59 -22.07
N ALA A 663 21.83 -10.18 -22.69
CA ALA A 663 22.94 -11.07 -22.99
C ALA A 663 23.61 -11.69 -21.74
N GLU A 664 23.61 -11.00 -20.60
CA GLU A 664 24.23 -11.48 -19.35
C GLU A 664 23.36 -12.59 -18.72
N GLU A 665 22.04 -12.45 -18.80
CA GLU A 665 21.07 -13.41 -18.25
C GLU A 665 20.84 -14.64 -19.15
N PHE A 666 20.83 -14.45 -20.47
CA PHE A 666 20.45 -15.49 -21.43
C PHE A 666 21.59 -15.94 -22.36
N GLY A 667 22.74 -15.27 -22.30
CA GLY A 667 23.91 -15.52 -23.15
C GLY A 667 23.79 -14.95 -24.57
N SER A 668 22.62 -15.05 -25.21
CA SER A 668 22.34 -14.42 -26.51
C SER A 668 20.84 -14.29 -26.77
N TYR A 669 20.47 -13.43 -27.73
CA TYR A 669 19.08 -13.25 -28.17
C TYR A 669 18.45 -14.56 -28.70
N GLU A 670 19.21 -15.38 -29.41
CA GLU A 670 18.73 -16.69 -29.88
C GLU A 670 18.45 -17.66 -28.74
N LYS A 671 19.34 -17.69 -27.72
CA LYS A 671 19.12 -18.50 -26.51
C LYS A 671 17.92 -18.01 -25.71
N PHE A 672 17.73 -16.69 -25.61
CA PHE A 672 16.53 -16.09 -25.02
C PHE A 672 15.26 -16.59 -25.71
N LYS A 673 15.17 -16.47 -27.04
CA LYS A 673 14.04 -16.99 -27.83
C LYS A 673 13.82 -18.48 -27.59
N GLN A 674 14.88 -19.28 -27.66
CA GLN A 674 14.81 -20.73 -27.47
C GLN A 674 14.27 -21.09 -26.08
N GLN A 675 14.78 -20.45 -25.02
CA GLN A 675 14.35 -20.72 -23.65
C GLN A 675 12.89 -20.31 -23.44
N VAL A 676 12.51 -19.09 -23.85
CA VAL A 676 11.12 -18.60 -23.72
C VAL A 676 10.15 -19.50 -24.48
N LEU A 677 10.47 -19.90 -25.72
CA LEU A 677 9.62 -20.83 -26.49
C LEU A 677 9.53 -22.22 -25.87
N GLY A 678 10.52 -22.63 -25.09
CA GLY A 678 10.56 -23.92 -24.40
C GLY A 678 9.79 -23.96 -23.07
N THR A 679 9.37 -22.81 -22.55
CA THR A 679 8.64 -22.73 -21.27
C THR A 679 7.24 -23.31 -21.33
N ARG A 680 6.74 -23.75 -20.17
CA ARG A 680 5.34 -24.16 -20.01
C ARG A 680 4.46 -22.96 -19.68
N ILE A 681 3.36 -22.85 -20.42
CA ILE A 681 2.27 -21.91 -20.14
C ILE A 681 0.98 -22.72 -19.97
N HIS A 682 0.26 -22.47 -18.89
CA HIS A 682 -1.06 -23.05 -18.69
C HIS A 682 -2.08 -21.95 -18.39
N VAL A 683 -3.14 -21.90 -19.20
CA VAL A 683 -4.25 -20.94 -19.04
C VAL A 683 -5.55 -21.71 -18.86
N ASN A 684 -6.31 -21.40 -17.82
CA ASN A 684 -7.66 -21.91 -17.60
C ASN A 684 -8.68 -20.76 -17.61
N GLY A 685 -9.94 -21.05 -17.95
CA GLY A 685 -11.01 -20.04 -18.01
C GLY A 685 -10.88 -18.99 -19.11
N LEU A 686 -10.06 -19.25 -20.14
CA LEU A 686 -9.87 -18.34 -21.28
C LEU A 686 -11.17 -18.18 -22.10
N ASN A 687 -11.81 -19.29 -22.46
CA ASN A 687 -13.01 -19.31 -23.31
C ASN A 687 -14.29 -19.73 -22.55
N TRP A 688 -14.17 -20.35 -21.38
CA TRP A 688 -15.32 -20.79 -20.57
C TRP A 688 -15.49 -19.90 -19.34
N LYS A 689 -16.62 -19.19 -19.26
CA LYS A 689 -16.90 -18.21 -18.20
C LYS A 689 -17.13 -18.82 -16.80
N PHE A 690 -17.48 -20.11 -16.69
CA PHE A 690 -17.83 -20.79 -15.44
C PHE A 690 -16.63 -21.51 -14.78
N SER A 691 -15.47 -21.55 -15.43
CA SER A 691 -14.22 -22.05 -14.82
C SER A 691 -13.36 -20.88 -14.34
N ASP A 692 -12.60 -21.11 -13.27
CA ASP A 692 -11.67 -20.13 -12.70
C ASP A 692 -10.66 -19.62 -13.75
N PHE A 693 -10.62 -18.30 -13.91
CA PHE A 693 -9.67 -17.65 -14.82
C PHE A 693 -8.30 -17.57 -14.15
N GLN A 694 -7.31 -18.26 -14.72
CA GLN A 694 -5.97 -18.32 -14.15
C GLN A 694 -4.92 -18.56 -15.24
N CYS A 695 -3.70 -18.12 -14.97
CA CYS A 695 -2.54 -18.37 -15.83
C CYS A 695 -1.33 -18.74 -14.97
N SER A 696 -0.56 -19.73 -15.44
CA SER A 696 0.76 -20.03 -14.93
C SER A 696 1.80 -20.03 -16.04
N TYR A 697 3.00 -19.57 -15.71
CA TYR A 697 4.13 -19.41 -16.61
C TYR A 697 5.41 -19.89 -15.91
N ASP A 698 6.09 -20.88 -16.49
CA ASP A 698 7.39 -21.35 -16.00
C ASP A 698 8.47 -20.36 -16.47
N VAL A 699 8.84 -19.41 -15.61
CA VAL A 699 9.76 -18.33 -15.95
C VAL A 699 11.15 -18.89 -16.30
N PRO A 700 11.74 -18.55 -17.46
CA PRO A 700 13.12 -18.93 -17.78
C PRO A 700 14.10 -18.48 -16.70
N ASN A 701 15.03 -19.34 -16.30
CA ASN A 701 15.98 -19.07 -15.21
C ASN A 701 15.29 -18.62 -13.90
N GLY A 702 14.10 -19.15 -13.66
CA GLY A 702 13.23 -18.87 -12.52
C GLY A 702 12.29 -20.05 -12.23
N SER A 703 11.35 -19.86 -11.31
CA SER A 703 10.31 -20.84 -10.99
C SER A 703 8.97 -20.46 -11.63
N ARG A 704 7.98 -21.35 -11.49
CA ARG A 704 6.60 -21.10 -11.93
C ARG A 704 6.00 -19.87 -11.24
N LEU A 705 5.48 -18.94 -12.05
CA LEU A 705 4.67 -17.80 -11.64
C LEU A 705 3.19 -18.13 -11.89
N GLU A 706 2.31 -17.89 -10.92
CA GLU A 706 0.89 -18.28 -11.01
C GLU A 706 -0.01 -17.12 -10.56
N LEU A 707 -0.97 -16.76 -11.43
CA LEU A 707 -1.99 -15.76 -11.17
C LEU A 707 -3.36 -16.44 -11.26
N HIS A 708 -4.03 -16.60 -10.12
CA HIS A 708 -5.39 -17.09 -10.01
C HIS A 708 -6.34 -15.90 -9.84
N TYR A 709 -6.93 -15.43 -10.94
CA TYR A 709 -7.70 -14.19 -10.98
C TYR A 709 -8.90 -14.24 -10.02
N ASP A 710 -9.68 -15.32 -10.09
CA ASP A 710 -10.94 -15.44 -9.37
C ASP A 710 -10.77 -15.78 -7.89
N ALA A 711 -9.74 -16.55 -7.56
CA ALA A 711 -9.40 -16.86 -6.17
C ALA A 711 -8.68 -15.72 -5.45
N GLY A 712 -8.26 -14.66 -6.18
CA GLY A 712 -7.44 -13.57 -5.64
C GLY A 712 -6.08 -14.06 -5.10
N LYS A 713 -5.53 -15.13 -5.68
CA LYS A 713 -4.30 -15.79 -5.22
C LYS A 713 -3.18 -15.67 -6.23
N THR A 714 -1.98 -15.41 -5.74
CA THR A 714 -0.75 -15.28 -6.52
C THR A 714 0.32 -16.17 -5.93
N ARG A 715 1.11 -16.83 -6.77
CA ARG A 715 2.17 -17.74 -6.33
C ARG A 715 3.44 -17.61 -7.16
N TYR A 716 4.56 -17.89 -6.50
CA TYR A 716 5.86 -18.12 -7.13
C TYR A 716 6.46 -19.39 -6.52
N ALA A 717 6.91 -20.33 -7.36
CA ALA A 717 7.42 -21.63 -6.92
C ALA A 717 6.42 -22.41 -6.03
N GLY A 718 5.11 -22.30 -6.33
CA GLY A 718 4.02 -22.92 -5.57
C GLY A 718 3.68 -22.25 -4.23
N VAL A 719 4.40 -21.18 -3.86
CA VAL A 719 4.26 -20.47 -2.58
C VAL A 719 3.54 -19.15 -2.79
N GLY A 720 2.73 -18.71 -1.82
CA GLY A 720 2.05 -17.42 -1.86
C GLY A 720 3.03 -16.26 -2.12
N TRP A 721 2.68 -15.38 -3.06
CA TRP A 721 3.54 -14.26 -3.47
C TRP A 721 2.83 -12.94 -3.25
N GLN A 722 3.40 -12.07 -2.41
CA GLN A 722 2.82 -10.77 -2.10
C GLN A 722 2.75 -9.88 -3.36
N ASP A 723 1.55 -9.41 -3.68
CA ASP A 723 1.28 -8.53 -4.82
C ASP A 723 0.50 -7.27 -4.40
N ASP A 724 0.48 -6.94 -3.11
CA ASP A 724 -0.09 -5.71 -2.56
C ASP A 724 0.56 -5.33 -1.22
N TYR A 725 0.27 -4.14 -0.70
CA TYR A 725 0.78 -3.61 0.58
C TYR A 725 2.32 -3.56 0.66
N PHE A 726 2.99 -3.17 -0.42
CA PHE A 726 4.43 -3.01 -0.41
C PHE A 726 4.90 -1.93 0.61
N PRO A 727 6.16 -2.01 1.07
CA PRO A 727 6.80 -0.91 1.80
C PRO A 727 6.81 0.38 0.98
N ARG A 728 7.12 1.51 1.63
CA ARG A 728 7.28 2.79 0.92
C ARG A 728 8.36 2.66 -0.16
N PHE A 729 9.51 2.12 0.22
CA PHE A 729 10.57 1.70 -0.69
C PHE A 729 11.22 0.42 -0.16
N ASP A 730 11.44 -0.54 -1.03
CA ASP A 730 12.26 -1.71 -0.79
C ASP A 730 13.09 -1.96 -2.06
N SER A 731 14.34 -1.54 -1.98
CA SER A 731 15.30 -1.59 -3.06
C SER A 731 16.72 -1.70 -2.51
N GLY A 732 17.70 -1.92 -3.41
CA GLY A 732 19.12 -1.86 -3.06
C GLY A 732 19.63 -0.50 -2.57
N TYR A 733 18.84 0.57 -2.63
CA TYR A 733 19.25 1.93 -2.23
C TYR A 733 18.56 2.43 -0.95
N ALA A 734 17.40 1.85 -0.61
CA ALA A 734 16.58 2.30 0.51
C ALA A 734 15.61 1.19 0.97
N GLN A 735 15.52 0.99 2.28
CA GLN A 735 14.55 0.14 2.96
C GLN A 735 13.70 1.01 3.90
N VAL A 736 12.49 1.32 3.45
CA VAL A 736 11.60 2.29 4.09
C VAL A 736 10.22 1.68 4.25
N ALA A 737 9.82 1.44 5.49
CA ALA A 737 8.49 0.97 5.83
C ALA A 737 7.42 2.04 5.52
N TRP A 738 6.17 1.60 5.39
CA TRP A 738 5.05 2.52 5.19
C TRP A 738 4.90 3.47 6.40
N GLN A 739 4.68 4.77 6.14
CA GLN A 739 4.65 5.85 7.15
C GLN A 739 5.94 6.08 7.94
N GLN A 740 7.06 5.41 7.64
CA GLN A 740 8.33 5.63 8.34
C GLN A 740 8.76 7.10 8.24
N ARG A 741 9.02 7.74 9.39
CA ARG A 741 9.25 9.20 9.45
C ARG A 741 10.70 9.59 9.18
N ARG A 742 11.63 8.70 9.52
CA ARG A 742 13.07 8.91 9.36
C ARG A 742 13.64 7.80 8.50
N TYR A 743 14.32 8.12 7.42
CA TYR A 743 14.90 7.12 6.51
C TYR A 743 16.12 7.67 5.78
N ILE A 744 16.86 6.76 5.15
CA ILE A 744 18.06 7.06 4.39
C ILE A 744 17.99 6.42 3.00
N ILE A 745 18.44 7.17 2.01
CA ILE A 745 18.75 6.70 0.66
C ILE A 745 20.28 6.74 0.55
N GLN A 746 20.91 5.60 0.24
CA GLN A 746 22.37 5.53 0.15
C GLN A 746 22.86 4.66 -1.00
N HIS A 747 23.99 5.07 -1.60
CA HIS A 747 24.68 4.34 -2.65
C HIS A 747 26.07 4.95 -2.91
N GLY A 748 27.05 4.11 -3.25
CA GLY A 748 28.39 4.56 -3.70
C GLY A 748 29.11 5.48 -2.69
N GLY A 749 28.98 5.19 -1.39
CA GLY A 749 29.61 5.97 -0.32
C GLY A 749 28.95 7.32 -0.02
N SER A 750 27.79 7.62 -0.61
CA SER A 750 27.02 8.85 -0.38
C SER A 750 25.62 8.54 0.13
N SER A 751 25.06 9.45 0.93
CA SER A 751 23.72 9.30 1.50
C SER A 751 22.90 10.59 1.48
N LEU A 752 21.58 10.40 1.55
CA LEU A 752 20.55 11.40 1.81
C LEU A 752 19.67 10.88 2.95
N THR A 753 19.64 11.62 4.07
CA THR A 753 18.78 11.30 5.22
C THR A 753 17.64 12.31 5.31
N HIS A 754 16.43 11.78 5.41
CA HIS A 754 15.21 12.51 5.67
C HIS A 754 14.70 12.19 7.07
N ASP A 755 14.38 13.23 7.83
CA ASP A 755 13.56 13.14 9.04
C ASP A 755 12.36 14.07 8.88
N ILE A 756 11.22 13.48 8.51
CA ILE A 756 9.97 14.21 8.25
C ILE A 756 9.44 14.84 9.54
N GLY A 757 9.61 14.17 10.69
CA GLY A 757 9.12 14.66 11.97
C GLY A 757 9.88 15.89 12.46
N LEU A 758 11.19 15.91 12.28
CA LEU A 758 12.06 17.01 12.67
C LEU A 758 12.30 18.05 11.56
N GLU A 759 11.74 17.83 10.37
CA GLU A 759 12.00 18.62 9.17
C GLU A 759 13.50 18.74 8.88
N GLN A 760 14.21 17.62 8.93
CA GLN A 760 15.65 17.57 8.66
C GLN A 760 15.93 16.85 7.35
N ARG A 761 16.76 17.49 6.55
CA ARG A 761 17.32 16.98 5.31
C ARG A 761 18.83 17.14 5.39
N SER A 762 19.56 16.03 5.30
CA SER A 762 21.02 16.03 5.34
C SER A 762 21.60 15.09 4.30
N THR A 763 22.78 15.43 3.81
CA THR A 763 23.55 14.58 2.89
C THR A 763 24.88 14.25 3.56
N GLY A 764 25.41 13.06 3.30
CA GLY A 764 26.59 12.59 4.02
C GLY A 764 27.30 11.42 3.33
N GLY A 765 28.18 10.77 4.09
CA GLY A 765 28.86 9.55 3.68
C GLY A 765 27.99 8.30 3.86
N HIS A 766 28.61 7.14 3.77
CA HIS A 766 27.95 5.86 4.05
C HIS A 766 27.54 5.73 5.53
N HIS A 767 26.38 5.14 5.78
CA HIS A 767 25.92 4.78 7.12
C HIS A 767 25.71 3.26 7.23
N SER A 768 26.29 2.65 8.26
CA SER A 768 26.06 1.23 8.56
C SER A 768 24.81 0.98 9.41
N ARG A 769 24.28 2.03 10.06
CA ARG A 769 23.11 1.96 10.93
C ARG A 769 22.33 3.28 10.95
N LEU A 770 21.03 3.20 11.23
CA LEU A 770 20.14 4.33 11.43
C LEU A 770 19.29 4.12 12.68
N GLU A 771 19.40 5.04 13.64
CA GLU A 771 18.60 5.04 14.86
C GLU A 771 17.23 5.69 14.64
N HIS A 772 16.19 5.09 15.21
CA HIS A 772 14.81 5.54 15.20
C HIS A 772 14.31 5.67 16.63
N VAL A 773 13.82 6.86 17.01
CA VAL A 773 13.21 7.07 18.32
C VAL A 773 11.85 6.37 18.36
N ALA A 774 11.66 5.47 19.34
CA ALA A 774 10.44 4.69 19.47
C ALA A 774 9.58 5.13 20.65
N ASN A 775 10.17 5.21 21.86
CA ASN A 775 9.50 5.60 23.10
C ASN A 775 8.18 4.85 23.41
N LEU A 776 8.10 3.56 23.10
CA LEU A 776 6.91 2.74 23.41
C LEU A 776 6.95 2.29 24.86
N ARG A 777 5.86 2.49 25.60
CA ARG A 777 5.75 2.06 27.01
C ARG A 777 4.93 0.79 27.11
N ILE A 778 5.46 -0.20 27.82
CA ILE A 778 4.86 -1.52 27.96
C ILE A 778 4.61 -1.77 29.44
N TYR A 779 3.47 -2.37 29.76
CA TYR A 779 3.05 -2.69 31.12
C TYR A 779 2.54 -4.13 31.20
N SER A 780 2.86 -4.85 32.26
CA SER A 780 2.29 -6.15 32.55
C SER A 780 1.97 -6.32 34.03
N GLN A 781 0.91 -7.08 34.32
CA GLN A 781 0.41 -7.31 35.67
C GLN A 781 -0.36 -8.64 35.71
N ASN A 782 0.07 -9.58 36.53
CA ASN A 782 -0.81 -10.65 37.00
C ASN A 782 -1.82 -10.04 37.99
N MET A 783 -3.11 -10.35 37.86
CA MET A 783 -4.18 -9.74 38.64
C MET A 783 -4.72 -10.61 39.79
N GLY A 784 -4.41 -11.91 39.84
CA GLY A 784 -4.87 -12.81 40.91
C GLY A 784 -6.40 -12.96 41.04
N LEU A 785 -7.18 -12.70 39.99
CA LEU A 785 -8.65 -12.55 40.05
C LEU A 785 -9.43 -13.85 39.72
N PHE A 786 -9.26 -14.92 40.52
CA PHE A 786 -9.97 -16.20 40.37
C PHE A 786 -11.49 -16.10 40.67
N HIS A 787 -12.35 -16.96 40.08
CA HIS A 787 -13.83 -16.81 40.22
C HIS A 787 -14.67 -18.08 40.43
N THR A 788 -14.26 -19.27 39.98
CA THR A 788 -15.10 -20.48 40.00
C THR A 788 -14.90 -21.41 41.20
N ILE A 789 -13.86 -21.19 42.01
CA ILE A 789 -13.68 -21.88 43.29
C ILE A 789 -13.40 -20.82 44.34
N ALA A 790 -14.28 -20.73 45.34
CA ALA A 790 -14.01 -19.91 46.51
C ALA A 790 -12.77 -20.44 47.24
N PRO A 791 -11.86 -19.57 47.70
CA PRO A 791 -11.99 -18.11 47.75
C PRO A 791 -11.11 -17.36 46.73
N TYR A 792 -11.65 -16.27 46.17
CA TYR A 792 -10.82 -15.14 45.72
C TYR A 792 -9.87 -14.77 46.86
N LYS A 793 -8.55 -14.82 46.61
CA LYS A 793 -7.56 -14.57 47.66
C LYS A 793 -7.67 -13.15 48.23
N GLY A 794 -8.11 -12.20 47.42
CA GLY A 794 -8.22 -10.79 47.79
C GLY A 794 -9.51 -10.40 48.51
N THR A 795 -9.62 -9.11 48.87
CA THR A 795 -10.79 -8.55 49.56
C THR A 795 -11.56 -7.49 48.76
N GLU A 796 -10.97 -6.93 47.69
CA GLU A 796 -11.49 -5.73 47.00
C GLU A 796 -11.52 -5.83 45.46
N ARG A 797 -12.08 -6.91 44.88
CA ARG A 797 -12.07 -7.18 43.42
C ARG A 797 -12.48 -5.97 42.56
N ASP A 798 -13.64 -5.37 42.84
CA ASP A 798 -14.15 -4.23 42.06
C ASP A 798 -13.24 -3.01 42.13
N ARG A 799 -12.70 -2.70 43.32
CA ARG A 799 -11.76 -1.58 43.48
C ARG A 799 -10.43 -1.86 42.81
N ALA A 800 -9.97 -3.10 42.80
CA ALA A 800 -8.77 -3.49 42.07
C ALA A 800 -8.94 -3.23 40.56
N ILE A 801 -10.09 -3.59 39.98
CA ILE A 801 -10.42 -3.29 38.57
C ILE A 801 -10.50 -1.78 38.33
N ASP A 802 -11.16 -1.01 39.19
CA ASP A 802 -11.24 0.46 39.05
C ASP A 802 -9.87 1.13 39.18
N THR A 803 -9.02 0.60 40.05
CA THR A 803 -7.64 1.05 40.22
C THR A 803 -6.82 0.75 38.97
N LEU A 804 -6.92 -0.47 38.41
CA LEU A 804 -6.25 -0.83 37.17
C LEU A 804 -6.68 0.12 36.03
N ILE A 805 -7.98 0.37 35.84
CA ILE A 805 -8.48 1.30 34.82
C ILE A 805 -7.85 2.70 35.03
N SER A 806 -7.77 3.16 36.27
CA SER A 806 -7.18 4.46 36.61
C SER A 806 -5.67 4.51 36.32
N VAL A 807 -4.94 3.44 36.66
CA VAL A 807 -3.51 3.27 36.37
C VAL A 807 -3.28 3.28 34.86
N LEU A 808 -4.06 2.53 34.08
CA LEU A 808 -3.90 2.45 32.64
C LEU A 808 -4.25 3.76 31.93
N ARG A 809 -5.25 4.51 32.42
CA ARG A 809 -5.58 5.86 31.91
C ARG A 809 -4.50 6.88 32.21
N ALA A 810 -3.98 6.90 33.45
CA ALA A 810 -2.90 7.81 33.84
C ALA A 810 -1.58 7.45 33.15
N GLY A 811 -1.31 6.15 33.06
CA GLY A 811 -0.11 5.58 32.47
C GLY A 811 -0.06 5.80 30.96
N GLN A 812 -1.17 5.65 30.23
CA GLN A 812 -1.23 5.73 28.76
C GLN A 812 -0.17 4.86 28.06
N PHE A 813 0.02 3.64 28.54
CA PHE A 813 0.95 2.66 27.95
C PHE A 813 0.58 2.37 26.49
N ASP A 814 1.54 1.95 25.67
CA ASP A 814 1.32 1.58 24.27
C ASP A 814 0.76 0.16 24.13
N ALA A 815 1.21 -0.74 25.02
CA ALA A 815 0.70 -2.10 25.13
C ALA A 815 0.65 -2.55 26.60
N VAL A 816 -0.35 -3.35 26.93
CA VAL A 816 -0.63 -3.84 28.28
C VAL A 816 -0.93 -5.34 28.22
N GLY A 817 -0.22 -6.14 29.01
CA GLY A 817 -0.48 -7.59 29.13
C GLY A 817 -0.93 -7.96 30.54
N LEU A 818 -2.14 -8.50 30.67
CA LEU A 818 -2.73 -8.88 31.96
C LEU A 818 -2.88 -10.41 32.04
N SER A 819 -2.47 -10.98 33.15
CA SER A 819 -2.62 -12.41 33.46
C SER A 819 -3.61 -12.60 34.62
N GLU A 820 -4.17 -13.82 34.73
CA GLU A 820 -5.19 -14.18 35.73
C GLU A 820 -6.49 -13.36 35.69
N MET A 821 -6.81 -12.84 34.52
CA MET A 821 -8.10 -12.22 34.23
C MET A 821 -9.14 -13.29 33.90
N TRP A 822 -9.53 -14.14 34.85
CA TRP A 822 -10.34 -15.35 34.56
C TRP A 822 -11.81 -15.06 34.21
N HIS A 823 -12.38 -13.97 34.72
CA HIS A 823 -13.80 -13.64 34.59
C HIS A 823 -14.07 -12.75 33.36
N GLY A 824 -14.87 -13.25 32.41
CA GLY A 824 -15.20 -12.53 31.16
C GLY A 824 -15.75 -11.12 31.36
N PRO A 825 -16.77 -10.91 32.22
CA PRO A 825 -17.32 -9.57 32.48
C PRO A 825 -16.31 -8.54 32.99
N ASP A 826 -15.24 -8.96 33.68
CA ASP A 826 -14.19 -8.04 34.14
C ASP A 826 -13.37 -7.52 32.95
N ARG A 827 -13.04 -8.41 32.01
CA ARG A 827 -12.34 -8.05 30.77
C ARG A 827 -13.20 -7.14 29.89
N GLU A 828 -14.48 -7.44 29.76
CA GLU A 828 -15.45 -6.59 29.04
C GLU A 828 -15.57 -5.20 29.66
N ARG A 829 -15.64 -5.12 31.00
CA ARG A 829 -15.65 -3.84 31.74
C ARG A 829 -14.39 -3.01 31.46
N ILE A 830 -13.20 -3.64 31.49
CA ILE A 830 -11.93 -2.96 31.20
C ILE A 830 -11.87 -2.50 29.74
N ALA A 831 -12.23 -3.37 28.80
CA ALA A 831 -12.25 -3.06 27.36
C ALA A 831 -13.18 -1.88 27.05
N ALA A 832 -14.40 -1.91 27.59
CA ALA A 832 -15.37 -0.83 27.42
C ALA A 832 -14.90 0.48 28.06
N ALA A 833 -14.37 0.40 29.29
CA ALA A 833 -13.91 1.57 30.04
C ALA A 833 -12.65 2.22 29.44
N LEU A 834 -11.92 1.53 28.56
CA LEU A 834 -10.67 2.02 27.96
C LEU A 834 -10.70 2.03 26.42
N ALA A 835 -11.87 1.87 25.78
CA ALA A 835 -11.98 1.75 24.32
C ALA A 835 -11.45 2.96 23.54
N ASP A 836 -11.48 4.16 24.15
CA ASP A 836 -10.90 5.39 23.60
C ASP A 836 -9.36 5.38 23.58
N LEU A 837 -8.75 4.62 24.48
CA LEU A 837 -7.31 4.53 24.65
C LEU A 837 -6.73 3.27 23.99
N TYR A 838 -7.33 2.10 24.21
CA TYR A 838 -6.92 0.80 23.68
C TYR A 838 -8.02 0.22 22.77
N PRO A 839 -8.15 0.69 21.52
CA PRO A 839 -9.16 0.19 20.60
C PRO A 839 -8.86 -1.22 20.08
N TYR A 840 -7.67 -1.76 20.33
CA TYR A 840 -7.26 -3.11 19.90
C TYR A 840 -6.96 -3.96 21.13
N TRP A 841 -7.53 -5.16 21.20
CA TRP A 841 -7.29 -6.10 22.29
C TRP A 841 -7.50 -7.55 21.85
N LEU A 842 -6.88 -8.47 22.58
CA LEU A 842 -6.96 -9.92 22.33
C LEU A 842 -7.02 -10.67 23.66
N GLU A 843 -7.96 -11.61 23.78
CA GLU A 843 -8.00 -12.58 24.88
C GLU A 843 -7.15 -13.80 24.54
N GLY A 844 -6.58 -14.42 25.56
CA GLY A 844 -5.84 -15.68 25.37
C GLY A 844 -6.75 -16.85 25.00
N PRO A 845 -6.16 -18.04 24.82
CA PRO A 845 -6.85 -19.20 24.30
C PRO A 845 -7.96 -19.75 25.23
N ASP A 846 -8.95 -20.37 24.59
CA ASP A 846 -10.07 -21.14 25.14
C ASP A 846 -10.47 -22.24 24.13
N GLU A 847 -11.54 -23.03 24.38
CA GLU A 847 -12.03 -24.06 23.43
C GLU A 847 -12.32 -23.56 22.02
N LEU A 848 -12.60 -22.25 21.87
CA LEU A 848 -13.00 -21.62 20.62
C LEU A 848 -11.87 -20.75 20.03
N GLY A 849 -10.64 -20.86 20.53
CA GLY A 849 -9.53 -19.93 20.26
C GLY A 849 -9.27 -19.66 18.78
N THR A 850 -9.46 -20.64 17.90
CA THR A 850 -9.32 -20.49 16.43
C THR A 850 -10.33 -19.52 15.82
N ALA A 851 -11.57 -19.48 16.32
CA ALA A 851 -12.61 -18.56 15.84
C ALA A 851 -12.30 -17.09 16.20
N ARG A 852 -11.63 -16.86 17.34
CA ARG A 852 -11.24 -15.51 17.80
C ARG A 852 -10.04 -14.97 17.03
N ILE A 853 -9.04 -15.80 16.71
CA ILE A 853 -7.95 -15.40 15.80
C ILE A 853 -8.52 -15.07 14.43
N ALA A 854 -9.42 -15.91 13.90
CA ALA A 854 -10.08 -15.62 12.64
C ALA A 854 -10.86 -14.31 12.71
N ALA A 855 -11.59 -14.01 13.79
CA ALA A 855 -12.30 -12.75 13.98
C ALA A 855 -11.38 -11.54 14.19
N ALA A 856 -10.24 -11.68 14.88
CA ALA A 856 -9.25 -10.63 15.09
C ALA A 856 -8.45 -10.36 13.82
N ALA A 857 -8.05 -11.40 13.08
CA ALA A 857 -7.40 -11.30 11.78
C ALA A 857 -8.37 -10.79 10.71
N LEU A 858 -9.64 -11.21 10.72
CA LEU A 858 -10.69 -10.67 9.85
C LEU A 858 -11.05 -9.25 10.27
N GLY A 859 -11.01 -8.89 11.55
CA GLY A 859 -11.21 -7.53 12.05
C GLY A 859 -10.02 -6.60 11.77
N ALA A 860 -8.80 -7.12 11.76
CA ALA A 860 -7.60 -6.42 11.32
C ALA A 860 -7.56 -6.30 9.78
N ALA A 861 -7.98 -7.34 9.05
CA ALA A 861 -8.07 -7.34 7.60
C ALA A 861 -9.25 -6.50 7.11
N LEU A 862 -10.43 -6.52 7.75
CA LEU A 862 -11.57 -5.64 7.48
C LEU A 862 -11.36 -4.25 8.10
N GLY A 863 -10.56 -4.11 9.15
CA GLY A 863 -10.10 -2.81 9.63
C GLY A 863 -9.20 -2.14 8.58
N ALA A 864 -8.23 -2.89 8.08
CA ALA A 864 -7.33 -2.50 6.99
C ALA A 864 -8.03 -2.43 5.62
N ALA A 865 -9.12 -3.18 5.40
CA ALA A 865 -9.84 -3.29 4.12
C ALA A 865 -11.28 -2.75 4.11
N ALA A 866 -11.78 -2.16 5.19
CA ALA A 866 -13.12 -1.56 5.24
C ALA A 866 -13.25 -0.32 6.16
N GLY A 867 -12.22 0.05 6.93
CA GLY A 867 -12.11 1.39 7.54
C GLY A 867 -13.32 1.88 8.37
N SER A 868 -14.15 0.99 8.92
CA SER A 868 -15.31 1.37 9.74
C SER A 868 -15.03 1.15 11.23
N VAL A 869 -15.31 2.16 12.05
CA VAL A 869 -15.32 2.08 13.52
C VAL A 869 -16.48 1.18 14.03
N LEU A 870 -17.40 0.79 13.16
CA LEU A 870 -18.64 0.08 13.49
C LEU A 870 -18.58 -1.44 13.26
N GLY A 871 -17.50 -1.98 12.70
CA GLY A 871 -17.38 -3.42 12.41
C GLY A 871 -16.94 -4.31 13.58
N LEU A 872 -16.43 -3.73 14.66
CA LEU A 872 -15.83 -4.48 15.78
C LEU A 872 -16.78 -4.73 16.97
N THR A 873 -17.93 -4.07 17.03
CA THR A 873 -18.91 -4.28 18.10
C THR A 873 -19.75 -5.55 17.92
N LEU A 874 -19.77 -6.15 16.74
CA LEU A 874 -20.63 -7.31 16.46
C LEU A 874 -19.93 -8.68 16.62
N ALA A 875 -18.61 -8.77 16.40
CA ALA A 875 -17.88 -10.05 16.46
C ALA A 875 -17.71 -10.57 17.91
N GLY A 876 -17.48 -9.68 18.88
CA GLY A 876 -17.43 -10.04 20.31
C GLY A 876 -18.81 -10.41 20.88
N ALA A 877 -19.87 -9.74 20.41
CA ALA A 877 -21.23 -9.94 20.91
C ALA A 877 -21.89 -11.24 20.43
N ILE A 878 -21.57 -11.71 19.22
CA ILE A 878 -22.12 -12.96 18.65
C ILE A 878 -21.53 -14.20 19.33
N ALA A 879 -20.27 -14.15 19.79
CA ALA A 879 -19.63 -15.28 20.48
C ALA A 879 -20.18 -15.51 21.89
N GLY A 880 -20.57 -14.44 22.60
CA GLY A 880 -21.04 -14.52 23.99
C GLY A 880 -22.48 -15.02 24.18
N THR A 881 -23.30 -15.08 23.13
CA THR A 881 -24.75 -15.34 23.27
C THR A 881 -25.18 -16.79 23.01
N LEU A 882 -24.28 -17.70 22.62
CA LEU A 882 -24.68 -19.01 22.09
C LEU A 882 -24.45 -20.24 22.99
N LEU A 883 -23.70 -20.19 24.10
CA LEU A 883 -23.30 -21.44 24.79
C LEU A 883 -23.37 -21.37 26.32
N GLY A 884 -23.91 -22.45 26.90
CA GLY A 884 -24.32 -22.60 28.30
C GLY A 884 -23.18 -22.84 29.32
N LYS A 885 -23.60 -23.09 30.57
CA LYS A 885 -22.94 -22.70 31.83
C LYS A 885 -21.89 -23.65 32.45
N ASP A 886 -21.42 -24.71 31.79
CA ASP A 886 -20.49 -25.67 32.42
C ASP A 886 -19.31 -26.02 31.48
N LEU A 887 -18.38 -25.09 31.28
CA LEU A 887 -17.18 -25.24 30.44
C LEU A 887 -15.90 -24.90 31.23
N PRO A 888 -14.72 -25.47 30.89
CA PRO A 888 -13.45 -25.19 31.56
C PRO A 888 -13.05 -23.71 31.50
N LEU A 889 -12.20 -23.25 32.43
CA LEU A 889 -11.77 -21.85 32.50
C LEU A 889 -10.90 -21.46 31.28
N GLY A 890 -11.18 -20.32 30.63
CA GLY A 890 -10.27 -19.76 29.61
C GLY A 890 -8.91 -19.39 30.21
N SER A 891 -7.88 -19.14 29.39
CA SER A 891 -6.46 -18.93 29.82
C SER A 891 -6.18 -17.85 30.87
N GLY A 892 -7.10 -16.91 31.09
CA GLY A 892 -6.88 -15.75 31.96
C GLY A 892 -5.95 -14.68 31.39
N LEU A 893 -5.53 -14.78 30.13
CA LEU A 893 -4.68 -13.78 29.47
C LEU A 893 -5.50 -12.72 28.76
N PHE A 894 -5.08 -11.46 28.85
CA PHE A 894 -5.75 -10.33 28.19
C PHE A 894 -4.73 -9.24 27.79
N LEU A 895 -4.61 -8.99 26.48
CA LEU A 895 -3.69 -7.99 25.92
C LEU A 895 -4.45 -6.82 25.32
N LEU A 896 -4.04 -5.60 25.67
CA LEU A 896 -4.59 -4.33 25.17
C LEU A 896 -3.49 -3.54 24.44
N SER A 897 -3.84 -2.84 23.36
CA SER A 897 -2.91 -2.07 22.53
C SER A 897 -3.52 -0.79 21.96
N ARG A 898 -2.70 0.26 21.90
CA ARG A 898 -3.02 1.52 21.19
C ARG A 898 -2.78 1.42 19.68
N HIS A 899 -2.02 0.40 19.26
CA HIS A 899 -1.56 0.19 17.90
C HIS A 899 -2.26 -1.03 17.28
N PRO A 900 -2.58 -1.00 15.98
CA PRO A 900 -3.27 -2.10 15.31
C PRO A 900 -2.41 -3.37 15.28
N PHE A 901 -3.08 -4.52 15.34
CA PHE A 901 -2.45 -5.83 15.17
C PHE A 901 -2.29 -6.15 13.69
N THR A 902 -1.09 -6.58 13.31
CA THR A 902 -0.72 -6.99 11.94
C THR A 902 -0.54 -8.51 11.82
N ALA A 903 -0.39 -9.20 12.95
CA ALA A 903 -0.41 -10.64 13.10
C ALA A 903 -0.88 -10.97 14.53
N ALA A 904 -1.49 -12.14 14.73
CA ALA A 904 -1.87 -12.65 16.03
C ALA A 904 -1.94 -14.19 16.02
N ASP A 905 -1.49 -14.80 17.11
CA ASP A 905 -1.44 -16.25 17.29
C ASP A 905 -1.75 -16.63 18.74
N LEU A 906 -2.24 -17.85 18.97
CA LEU A 906 -2.49 -18.42 20.29
C LEU A 906 -1.95 -19.85 20.36
N THR A 907 -1.68 -20.32 21.58
CA THR A 907 -1.36 -21.72 21.87
C THR A 907 -1.80 -22.13 23.27
N ILE A 908 -2.30 -23.36 23.43
CA ILE A 908 -2.75 -23.94 24.71
C ILE A 908 -1.67 -24.88 25.24
N TYR A 909 -1.39 -24.80 26.54
CA TYR A 909 -0.59 -25.80 27.23
C TYR A 909 -1.46 -27.00 27.60
N ARG A 910 -1.18 -28.15 26.98
CA ARG A 910 -1.80 -29.43 27.36
C ARG A 910 -1.08 -30.11 28.53
N GLN A 911 0.17 -29.73 28.76
CA GLN A 911 1.01 -30.21 29.85
C GLN A 911 0.62 -29.48 31.13
N CYS A 912 -0.13 -30.12 32.02
CA CYS A 912 -0.67 -29.50 33.21
C CYS A 912 -0.61 -30.44 34.41
N ALA A 913 -0.67 -29.88 35.62
CA ALA A 913 -0.84 -30.64 36.85
C ALA A 913 -1.84 -29.94 37.79
N GLY A 914 -2.57 -30.74 38.56
CA GLY A 914 -3.46 -30.23 39.59
C GLY A 914 -4.64 -29.43 39.06
N GLU A 915 -5.03 -28.38 39.79
CA GLU A 915 -6.16 -27.52 39.37
C GLU A 915 -5.91 -26.74 38.07
N ASP A 916 -4.65 -26.50 37.69
CA ASP A 916 -4.30 -25.80 36.45
C ASP A 916 -4.79 -26.56 35.21
N CYS A 917 -4.97 -27.88 35.29
CA CYS A 917 -5.57 -28.70 34.23
C CYS A 917 -7.04 -28.36 33.94
N GLY A 918 -7.73 -27.67 34.85
CA GLY A 918 -9.10 -27.17 34.64
C GLY A 918 -9.17 -25.88 33.82
N SER A 919 -8.04 -25.38 33.32
CA SER A 919 -7.93 -24.11 32.60
C SER A 919 -7.15 -24.23 31.30
N TYR A 920 -7.48 -23.39 30.32
CA TYR A 920 -6.78 -23.30 29.04
C TYR A 920 -5.53 -22.41 29.13
N LYS A 921 -4.69 -22.59 30.16
CA LYS A 921 -3.40 -21.88 30.28
C LYS A 921 -2.60 -22.01 28.99
N GLY A 922 -1.84 -20.99 28.64
CA GLY A 922 -1.22 -20.90 27.33
C GLY A 922 -0.42 -19.64 27.11
N ALA A 923 -0.27 -19.29 25.83
CA ALA A 923 0.33 -18.03 25.41
C ALA A 923 -0.46 -17.41 24.26
N LEU A 924 -0.38 -16.08 24.19
CA LEU A 924 -0.84 -15.30 23.06
C LEU A 924 0.30 -14.48 22.48
N HIS A 925 0.19 -14.19 21.19
CA HIS A 925 1.10 -13.36 20.41
C HIS A 925 0.30 -12.32 19.64
N VAL A 926 0.81 -11.09 19.59
CA VAL A 926 0.40 -10.07 18.63
C VAL A 926 1.63 -9.36 18.06
N ARG A 927 1.55 -8.97 16.78
CA ARG A 927 2.51 -8.03 16.19
C ARG A 927 1.86 -6.67 16.04
N ILE A 928 2.39 -5.66 16.72
CA ILE A 928 1.97 -4.28 16.54
C ILE A 928 2.89 -3.55 15.54
N HIS A 929 2.34 -2.63 14.76
CA HIS A 929 3.15 -1.73 13.91
C HIS A 929 2.92 -0.27 14.34
N PRO A 930 3.72 0.24 15.30
CA PRO A 930 3.58 1.61 15.76
C PRO A 930 3.85 2.63 14.64
N LYS A 931 2.99 3.65 14.55
CA LYS A 931 3.06 4.63 13.45
C LYS A 931 4.41 5.35 13.44
N GLY A 932 5.10 5.29 12.31
CA GLY A 932 6.35 6.00 12.09
C GLY A 932 7.63 5.19 12.33
N LEU A 933 7.51 3.98 12.88
CA LEU A 933 8.64 3.08 13.12
C LEU A 933 8.98 2.24 11.88
N PRO A 934 10.25 1.81 11.74
CA PRO A 934 10.72 1.09 10.56
C PRO A 934 10.29 -0.38 10.53
N CYS A 935 9.82 -0.94 11.64
CA CYS A 935 9.41 -2.34 11.75
C CYS A 935 8.27 -2.52 12.76
N GLY A 936 7.62 -3.69 12.71
CA GLY A 936 6.71 -4.12 13.76
C GLY A 936 7.45 -4.59 15.02
N VAL A 937 6.73 -4.69 16.13
CA VAL A 937 7.21 -5.24 17.41
C VAL A 937 6.32 -6.41 17.79
N ASP A 938 6.92 -7.57 18.05
CA ASP A 938 6.21 -8.75 18.52
C ASP A 938 6.04 -8.71 20.04
N LEU A 939 4.80 -8.91 20.49
CA LEU A 939 4.44 -8.96 21.91
C LEU A 939 3.85 -10.34 22.21
N PHE A 940 4.41 -10.99 23.21
CA PHE A 940 3.94 -12.26 23.74
C PHE A 940 3.49 -12.07 25.18
N LEU A 941 2.42 -12.75 25.55
CA LEU A 941 1.93 -12.80 26.92
C LEU A 941 1.64 -14.26 27.26
N SER A 942 2.12 -14.72 28.42
CA SER A 942 1.88 -16.09 28.88
C SER A 942 1.64 -16.16 30.39
N HIS A 943 1.00 -17.25 30.81
CA HIS A 943 0.87 -17.66 32.19
C HIS A 943 1.03 -19.18 32.25
N THR A 944 2.09 -19.66 32.91
CA THR A 944 2.46 -21.08 32.97
C THR A 944 1.99 -21.75 34.27
N GLN A 945 2.30 -23.04 34.43
CA GLN A 945 1.93 -23.92 35.52
C GLN A 945 2.47 -23.43 36.87
N ASN A 946 1.60 -23.37 37.87
CA ASN A 946 1.99 -23.13 39.25
C ASN A 946 2.73 -24.35 39.82
N LEU A 947 3.91 -24.13 40.44
CA LEU A 947 4.73 -25.18 41.06
C LEU A 947 4.12 -25.76 42.35
N THR A 948 3.24 -25.01 43.01
CA THR A 948 2.60 -25.42 44.26
C THR A 948 1.09 -25.42 44.11
N PRO A 949 0.51 -26.30 43.25
CA PRO A 949 -0.93 -26.38 43.11
C PRO A 949 -1.59 -26.77 44.44
N VAL A 950 -2.80 -26.28 44.64
CA VAL A 950 -3.64 -26.55 45.81
C VAL A 950 -4.05 -28.02 45.84
N VAL A 951 -4.30 -28.62 44.67
CA VAL A 951 -4.71 -30.02 44.51
C VAL A 951 -3.76 -30.71 43.53
N GLY A 952 -3.16 -31.85 43.91
CA GLY A 952 -2.34 -32.69 43.01
C GLY A 952 -0.99 -32.09 42.62
N LYS A 953 0.08 -32.42 43.38
CA LYS A 953 1.41 -31.80 43.23
C LYS A 953 2.45 -32.63 42.47
N ASP A 954 2.19 -33.93 42.30
CA ASP A 954 3.27 -34.90 42.04
C ASP A 954 4.01 -34.70 40.69
N ASP A 955 3.44 -33.92 39.75
CA ASP A 955 4.02 -33.68 38.41
C ASP A 955 4.09 -32.20 37.98
N ALA A 956 3.85 -31.25 38.90
CA ALA A 956 3.74 -29.81 38.55
C ALA A 956 5.03 -29.21 37.96
N ARG A 957 6.18 -29.67 38.47
CA ARG A 957 7.48 -29.23 37.97
C ARG A 957 7.73 -29.72 36.53
N ASP A 958 7.37 -30.95 36.22
CA ASP A 958 7.56 -31.55 34.88
C ASP A 958 6.59 -30.94 33.85
N ALA A 959 5.37 -30.64 34.27
CA ALA A 959 4.42 -29.84 33.49
C ALA A 959 5.02 -28.46 33.15
N LEU A 960 5.54 -27.72 34.14
CA LEU A 960 6.15 -26.41 33.92
C LEU A 960 7.37 -26.46 32.97
N VAL A 961 8.27 -27.43 33.15
CA VAL A 961 9.44 -27.65 32.28
C VAL A 961 9.01 -27.87 30.82
N SER A 962 7.90 -28.58 30.61
CA SER A 962 7.35 -28.86 29.28
C SER A 962 6.64 -27.62 28.69
N GLN A 963 5.90 -26.88 29.50
CA GLN A 963 5.30 -25.61 29.10
C GLN A 963 6.34 -24.55 28.71
N ILE A 964 7.46 -24.46 29.41
CA ILE A 964 8.58 -23.56 29.05
C ILE A 964 9.10 -23.90 27.64
N ARG A 965 9.27 -25.18 27.34
CA ARG A 965 9.73 -25.63 26.02
C ARG A 965 8.70 -25.32 24.94
N HIS A 966 7.41 -25.56 25.24
CA HIS A 966 6.29 -25.21 24.38
C HIS A 966 6.28 -23.69 24.09
N LEU A 967 6.39 -22.85 25.13
CA LEU A 967 6.43 -21.40 25.02
C LEU A 967 7.61 -20.92 24.17
N ALA A 968 8.80 -21.49 24.38
CA ALA A 968 9.98 -21.18 23.58
C ALA A 968 9.71 -21.47 22.09
N ALA A 969 9.16 -22.64 21.78
CA ALA A 969 8.83 -23.02 20.40
C ALA A 969 7.77 -22.08 19.80
N PHE A 970 6.74 -21.72 20.58
CA PHE A 970 5.68 -20.79 20.17
C PHE A 970 6.26 -19.42 19.82
N VAL A 971 7.04 -18.82 20.74
CA VAL A 971 7.72 -17.53 20.52
C VAL A 971 8.57 -17.56 19.26
N GLN A 972 9.39 -18.59 19.09
CA GLN A 972 10.30 -18.70 17.94
C GLN A 972 9.56 -18.89 16.61
N SER A 973 8.41 -19.58 16.61
CA SER A 973 7.61 -19.84 15.39
C SER A 973 6.74 -18.67 14.93
N CYS A 974 6.36 -17.77 15.85
CA CYS A 974 5.48 -16.64 15.56
C CYS A 974 6.23 -15.33 15.27
N ARG A 975 7.43 -15.15 15.83
CA ARG A 975 8.18 -13.89 15.72
C ARG A 975 8.65 -13.60 14.27
N ASP A 976 8.66 -12.33 13.89
CA ASP A 976 9.35 -11.85 12.69
C ASP A 976 10.81 -11.69 13.06
N GLY A 977 11.64 -12.59 12.54
CA GLY A 977 13.06 -12.62 12.85
C GLY A 977 13.83 -11.34 12.52
N ARG A 978 13.24 -10.41 11.74
CA ARG A 978 13.86 -9.12 11.39
C ARG A 978 13.73 -8.08 12.50
N GLY A 979 12.64 -8.12 13.27
CA GLY A 979 12.26 -7.13 14.28
C GLY A 979 12.44 -7.61 15.73
N PRO A 980 12.25 -6.72 16.71
CA PRO A 980 12.33 -7.07 18.12
C PRO A 980 11.06 -7.80 18.61
N ALA A 981 11.25 -8.68 19.60
CA ALA A 981 10.18 -9.41 20.27
C ALA A 981 10.29 -9.28 21.80
N ILE A 982 9.14 -9.24 22.49
CA ILE A 982 9.03 -9.06 23.94
C ILE A 982 8.04 -10.06 24.48
N LEU A 983 8.45 -10.88 25.44
CA LEU A 983 7.57 -11.75 26.23
C LEU A 983 7.35 -11.15 27.61
N LEU A 984 6.08 -11.10 28.00
CA LEU A 984 5.59 -10.64 29.29
C LEU A 984 4.85 -11.76 29.99
N GLY A 985 4.81 -11.70 31.31
CA GLY A 985 3.86 -12.46 32.12
C GLY A 985 4.51 -13.27 33.23
N ASP A 986 3.63 -13.95 33.98
CA ASP A 986 3.97 -14.82 35.09
C ASP A 986 4.39 -16.19 34.56
N LEU A 987 5.68 -16.49 34.69
CA LEU A 987 6.24 -17.76 34.22
C LEU A 987 6.36 -18.79 35.34
N ASN A 988 5.90 -18.49 36.56
CA ASN A 988 5.95 -19.37 37.73
C ASN A 988 7.34 -19.96 38.04
N VAL A 989 8.42 -19.34 37.54
CA VAL A 989 9.82 -19.66 37.85
C VAL A 989 10.34 -18.59 38.79
N ASP A 990 10.55 -18.90 40.06
CA ASP A 990 11.06 -17.94 41.04
C ASP A 990 12.55 -17.64 40.78
N GLY A 991 12.82 -16.49 40.17
CA GLY A 991 14.19 -16.05 39.85
C GLY A 991 15.04 -15.70 41.06
N LEU A 992 14.49 -15.75 42.28
CA LEU A 992 15.21 -15.54 43.54
C LEU A 992 15.44 -16.84 44.32
N ASP A 993 14.84 -17.97 43.89
CA ASP A 993 14.95 -19.24 44.61
C ASP A 993 16.31 -19.91 44.35
N GLN A 994 17.15 -19.93 45.39
CA GLN A 994 18.47 -20.58 45.34
C GLN A 994 18.40 -22.09 45.57
N SER A 995 17.23 -22.64 45.92
CA SER A 995 17.07 -24.07 46.22
C SER A 995 16.80 -24.95 44.99
N ASP A 996 16.24 -24.38 43.91
CA ASP A 996 16.10 -25.03 42.59
C ASP A 996 16.59 -24.11 41.44
N PRO A 997 17.91 -23.84 41.35
CA PRO A 997 18.45 -23.02 40.27
C PRO A 997 18.23 -23.65 38.88
N GLY A 998 18.03 -24.97 38.81
CA GLY A 998 17.87 -25.70 37.56
C GLY A 998 16.65 -25.28 36.75
N LEU A 999 15.60 -24.77 37.39
CA LEU A 999 14.40 -24.30 36.69
C LEU A 999 14.64 -22.97 35.94
N LEU A 1000 15.35 -22.04 36.56
CA LEU A 1000 15.76 -20.77 35.92
C LEU A 1000 16.77 -21.03 34.79
N GLU A 1001 17.73 -21.93 35.02
CA GLU A 1001 18.68 -22.36 33.99
C GLU A 1001 17.94 -22.98 32.79
N HIS A 1002 16.94 -23.83 33.04
CA HIS A 1002 16.10 -24.42 31.99
C HIS A 1002 15.29 -23.36 31.22
N LEU A 1003 14.70 -22.39 31.92
CA LEU A 1003 14.00 -21.27 31.29
C LEU A 1003 14.90 -20.53 30.30
N TYR A 1004 16.09 -20.11 30.71
CA TYR A 1004 17.02 -19.42 29.82
C TYR A 1004 17.59 -20.32 28.72
N ALA A 1005 17.82 -21.60 28.99
CA ALA A 1005 18.36 -22.55 28.02
C ALA A 1005 17.38 -22.83 26.86
N GLU A 1006 16.08 -22.95 27.14
CA GLU A 1006 15.06 -23.15 26.10
C GLU A 1006 14.65 -21.84 25.43
N MET A 1007 14.35 -20.78 26.21
CA MET A 1007 13.87 -19.50 25.65
C MET A 1007 14.95 -18.74 24.87
N LYS A 1008 16.22 -18.82 25.33
CA LYS A 1008 17.38 -18.10 24.79
C LYS A 1008 17.09 -16.62 24.49
N PRO A 1009 16.59 -15.84 25.47
CA PRO A 1009 16.42 -14.41 25.28
C PRO A 1009 17.78 -13.73 25.07
N ASP A 1010 17.81 -12.65 24.29
CA ASP A 1010 19.02 -11.83 24.19
C ASP A 1010 19.23 -11.03 25.46
N LEU A 1011 18.14 -10.66 26.15
CA LEU A 1011 18.19 -9.98 27.44
C LEU A 1011 16.96 -10.31 28.29
N ASP A 1012 17.18 -10.48 29.59
CA ASP A 1012 16.16 -10.37 30.63
C ASP A 1012 16.25 -8.95 31.21
N LEU A 1013 15.21 -8.14 31.06
CA LEU A 1013 15.27 -6.73 31.48
C LEU A 1013 15.31 -6.54 33.00
N MET A 1014 14.97 -7.58 33.77
CA MET A 1014 14.98 -7.57 35.25
C MET A 1014 14.48 -6.26 35.87
N PRO A 1015 13.17 -5.93 35.76
CA PRO A 1015 12.61 -4.69 36.30
C PRO A 1015 12.97 -4.49 37.78
N THR A 1016 13.15 -3.24 38.20
CA THR A 1016 13.57 -2.92 39.58
C THR A 1016 12.63 -1.94 40.28
N TYR A 1017 12.36 -2.20 41.55
CA TYR A 1017 11.64 -1.28 42.44
C TYR A 1017 12.56 -0.14 42.85
N LYS A 1018 12.08 1.09 42.65
CA LYS A 1018 12.78 2.32 43.04
C LYS A 1018 12.01 3.00 44.18
N PRO A 1019 12.51 2.95 45.43
CA PRO A 1019 11.83 3.58 46.55
C PRO A 1019 11.77 5.11 46.39
N LYS A 1020 10.67 5.72 46.83
CA LYS A 1020 10.52 7.18 46.80
C LYS A 1020 11.36 7.81 47.91
N GLY A 1021 12.04 8.93 47.61
CA GLY A 1021 12.69 9.76 48.64
C GLY A 1021 14.18 9.49 48.90
N GLY A 1022 14.84 8.65 48.10
CA GLY A 1022 16.27 8.39 48.23
C GLY A 1022 16.66 7.33 49.27
N ASP A 1023 15.67 6.57 49.76
CA ASP A 1023 15.89 5.39 50.60
C ASP A 1023 16.80 4.37 49.88
N PRO A 1024 17.60 3.58 50.63
CA PRO A 1024 18.44 2.54 50.04
C PRO A 1024 17.60 1.48 49.31
N LEU A 1025 18.16 0.91 48.24
CA LEU A 1025 17.52 -0.20 47.54
C LEU A 1025 17.27 -1.37 48.51
N PRO A 1026 16.09 -2.01 48.44
CA PRO A 1026 15.80 -3.16 49.28
C PRO A 1026 16.67 -4.37 48.89
N LYS A 1027 16.61 -5.44 49.70
CA LYS A 1027 17.42 -6.65 49.52
C LYS A 1027 17.17 -7.32 48.15
N HIS A 1028 15.90 -7.43 47.74
CA HIS A 1028 15.50 -8.02 46.46
C HIS A 1028 14.69 -7.02 45.62
N PRO A 1029 15.33 -5.98 45.05
CA PRO A 1029 14.61 -4.90 44.37
C PRO A 1029 13.94 -5.36 43.07
N ASN A 1030 14.28 -6.52 42.55
CA ASN A 1030 13.73 -7.13 41.35
C ASN A 1030 12.60 -8.15 41.62
N ALA A 1031 12.13 -8.25 42.86
CA ALA A 1031 10.99 -9.10 43.18
C ALA A 1031 9.69 -8.53 42.58
N THR A 1032 8.83 -9.41 42.10
CA THR A 1032 7.55 -9.07 41.46
C THR A 1032 6.35 -9.60 42.23
N SER A 1033 6.55 -10.37 43.30
CA SER A 1033 5.50 -10.86 44.18
C SER A 1033 6.07 -11.26 45.54
N GLU A 1034 5.20 -11.68 46.47
CA GLU A 1034 5.58 -12.28 47.74
C GLU A 1034 4.95 -13.67 47.93
N ARG A 1035 5.66 -14.58 48.61
CA ARG A 1035 5.13 -15.91 48.95
C ARG A 1035 3.82 -15.78 49.71
N ASP A 1036 2.77 -16.41 49.20
CA ASP A 1036 1.42 -16.38 49.78
C ASP A 1036 1.38 -16.78 51.27
N THR A 1037 2.22 -17.74 51.66
CA THR A 1037 2.27 -18.30 53.02
C THR A 1037 3.02 -17.41 54.04
N SER A 1038 3.60 -16.30 53.60
CA SER A 1038 4.45 -15.44 54.45
C SER A 1038 3.67 -14.49 55.36
N GLY A 1039 2.37 -14.25 55.09
CA GLY A 1039 1.60 -13.19 55.72
C GLY A 1039 2.02 -11.77 55.28
N ILE A 1040 2.91 -11.64 54.30
CA ILE A 1040 3.40 -10.36 53.78
C ILE A 1040 2.46 -9.78 52.73
N SER A 1041 2.04 -10.53 51.72
CA SER A 1041 1.15 -10.03 50.67
C SER A 1041 -0.10 -9.39 51.26
N SER A 1042 -0.25 -8.07 51.08
CA SER A 1042 -1.41 -7.33 51.61
C SER A 1042 -2.62 -7.44 50.69
N PHE A 1043 -2.54 -8.21 49.61
CA PHE A 1043 -3.68 -8.62 48.81
C PHE A 1043 -4.50 -9.69 49.52
N ASN A 1044 -3.83 -10.68 50.15
CA ASN A 1044 -4.48 -11.86 50.74
C ASN A 1044 -5.43 -11.49 51.90
N ASP A 1045 -6.59 -12.14 51.94
CA ASP A 1045 -7.58 -12.01 53.01
C ASP A 1045 -6.99 -12.49 54.35
N GLY A 1046 -7.30 -11.76 55.42
CA GLY A 1046 -6.71 -11.98 56.75
C GLY A 1046 -5.30 -11.40 56.98
N ASN A 1047 -4.58 -10.96 55.95
CA ASN A 1047 -3.27 -10.29 56.12
C ASN A 1047 -3.43 -8.79 56.46
N SER A 1048 -2.45 -8.22 57.16
CA SER A 1048 -2.48 -6.79 57.56
C SER A 1048 -2.21 -5.84 56.39
N PRO A 1049 -2.80 -4.62 56.37
CA PRO A 1049 -2.44 -3.58 55.40
C PRO A 1049 -0.97 -3.18 55.48
N ARG A 1050 -0.35 -2.82 54.36
CA ARG A 1050 1.07 -2.45 54.26
C ARG A 1050 1.33 -1.26 53.35
N ALA A 1051 2.19 -0.35 53.79
CA ALA A 1051 2.63 0.77 52.97
C ALA A 1051 3.40 0.30 51.71
N VAL A 1052 3.35 1.11 50.65
CA VAL A 1052 4.04 0.85 49.37
C VAL A 1052 5.57 0.71 49.53
N ASN A 1053 6.17 1.38 50.52
CA ASN A 1053 7.61 1.36 50.79
C ASN A 1053 8.01 0.44 51.95
N ASP A 1054 7.13 -0.47 52.39
CA ASP A 1054 7.47 -1.42 53.45
C ASP A 1054 8.58 -2.37 52.99
N SER A 1055 9.72 -2.34 53.70
CA SER A 1055 10.89 -3.18 53.39
C SER A 1055 10.64 -4.69 53.45
N ALA A 1056 9.60 -5.14 54.17
CA ALA A 1056 9.25 -6.56 54.28
C ALA A 1056 8.85 -7.19 52.94
N ARG A 1057 8.34 -6.37 52.00
CA ARG A 1057 7.93 -6.75 50.63
C ARG A 1057 9.05 -7.34 49.79
N PHE A 1058 10.28 -6.90 50.05
CA PHE A 1058 11.47 -7.21 49.25
C PHE A 1058 12.54 -7.93 50.09
N ALA A 1059 12.10 -8.65 51.13
CA ALA A 1059 12.94 -9.39 52.08
C ALA A 1059 12.87 -10.91 51.81
N GLU A 1060 12.89 -11.76 52.85
CA GLU A 1060 13.00 -13.23 52.69
C GLU A 1060 11.80 -13.89 51.99
N ALA A 1061 10.62 -13.25 52.00
CA ALA A 1061 9.42 -13.78 51.35
C ALA A 1061 9.26 -13.36 49.88
N ALA A 1062 10.16 -12.52 49.37
CA ALA A 1062 10.06 -11.95 48.03
C ALA A 1062 10.31 -13.01 46.95
N GLN A 1063 9.54 -12.96 45.87
CA GLN A 1063 9.67 -13.84 44.71
C GLN A 1063 9.77 -13.03 43.42
N ARG A 1064 10.38 -13.62 42.40
CA ARG A 1064 10.40 -13.05 41.06
C ARG A 1064 9.78 -14.02 40.07
N LEU A 1065 8.48 -13.88 39.84
CA LEU A 1065 7.70 -14.78 38.97
C LEU A 1065 7.38 -14.15 37.62
N ASP A 1066 7.37 -12.82 37.53
CA ASP A 1066 7.03 -12.07 36.32
C ASP A 1066 8.28 -11.62 35.57
N TYR A 1067 8.30 -11.86 34.26
CA TYR A 1067 9.47 -11.63 33.41
C TYR A 1067 9.18 -10.64 32.27
N ILE A 1068 10.23 -9.92 31.86
CA ILE A 1068 10.30 -9.25 30.57
C ILE A 1068 11.51 -9.79 29.82
N LEU A 1069 11.26 -10.79 28.98
CA LEU A 1069 12.29 -11.40 28.13
C LEU A 1069 12.23 -10.77 26.75
N VAL A 1070 13.38 -10.39 26.18
CA VAL A 1070 13.44 -9.73 24.88
C VAL A 1070 14.39 -10.43 23.91
N TRP A 1071 14.04 -10.38 22.63
CA TRP A 1071 14.88 -10.81 21.52
C TRP A 1071 15.09 -9.67 20.54
N GLN A 1072 16.31 -9.56 20.05
CA GLN A 1072 16.75 -8.62 19.04
C GLN A 1072 16.41 -9.16 17.63
N GLY A 1073 16.22 -8.25 16.69
CA GLY A 1073 16.00 -8.58 15.28
C GLY A 1073 17.29 -8.80 14.50
N SER A 1074 17.22 -9.50 13.36
CA SER A 1074 18.33 -9.55 12.41
C SER A 1074 18.61 -8.17 11.80
N GLU A 1075 17.57 -7.40 11.49
CA GLU A 1075 17.69 -6.10 10.82
C GLU A 1075 17.51 -4.93 11.78
N PHE A 1076 16.70 -5.11 12.83
CA PHE A 1076 16.32 -4.08 13.78
C PHE A 1076 16.65 -4.52 15.20
N ASP A 1077 17.63 -3.86 15.81
CA ASP A 1077 17.91 -4.00 17.24
C ASP A 1077 17.05 -2.98 18.02
N ALA A 1078 16.62 -3.30 19.25
CA ALA A 1078 15.87 -2.43 20.13
C ALA A 1078 16.66 -2.12 21.42
N GLU A 1079 16.57 -0.87 21.87
CA GLU A 1079 17.11 -0.43 23.14
C GLU A 1079 15.96 -0.17 24.13
N TYR A 1080 16.19 -0.58 25.38
CA TYR A 1080 15.20 -0.49 26.45
C TYR A 1080 15.70 0.39 27.59
N SER A 1081 14.78 1.12 28.23
CA SER A 1081 15.05 1.90 29.44
C SER A 1081 13.87 1.85 30.40
N ASP A 1082 14.04 2.39 31.60
CA ASP A 1082 12.97 2.57 32.59
C ASP A 1082 12.20 1.27 32.89
N SER A 1083 12.96 0.19 33.14
CA SER A 1083 12.40 -1.11 33.53
C SER A 1083 12.17 -1.15 35.04
N ASP A 1084 10.91 -0.98 35.46
CA ASP A 1084 10.53 -0.72 36.84
C ASP A 1084 9.50 -1.73 37.37
N VAL A 1085 9.63 -2.08 38.65
CA VAL A 1085 8.55 -2.73 39.43
C VAL A 1085 7.70 -1.65 40.07
N VAL A 1086 6.39 -1.72 39.88
CA VAL A 1086 5.41 -0.74 40.37
C VAL A 1086 4.36 -1.41 41.25
N ILE A 1087 4.13 -0.83 42.43
CA ILE A 1087 3.16 -1.34 43.40
C ILE A 1087 1.89 -0.47 43.32
N HIS A 1088 0.76 -1.12 43.06
CA HIS A 1088 -0.55 -0.49 42.98
C HIS A 1088 -1.44 -1.03 44.10
N GLN A 1089 -2.17 -0.14 44.76
CA GLN A 1089 -3.03 -0.46 45.90
C GLN A 1089 -4.48 -0.11 45.59
N SER A 1090 -5.41 -1.05 45.85
CA SER A 1090 -6.86 -0.84 45.67
C SER A 1090 -7.48 0.07 46.72
N SER A 1091 -6.85 0.14 47.90
CA SER A 1091 -7.13 1.09 48.97
C SER A 1091 -5.88 1.28 49.83
N ASP A 1092 -5.89 2.24 50.76
CA ASP A 1092 -4.73 2.55 51.60
C ASP A 1092 -4.18 1.30 52.29
N GLY A 1093 -3.00 0.87 51.85
CA GLY A 1093 -2.31 -0.30 52.41
C GLY A 1093 -2.80 -1.66 51.90
N ARG A 1094 -3.72 -1.74 50.95
CA ARG A 1094 -4.17 -3.02 50.35
C ARG A 1094 -3.74 -3.10 48.89
N ASP A 1095 -2.93 -4.09 48.56
CA ASP A 1095 -2.44 -4.27 47.19
C ASP A 1095 -3.56 -4.70 46.24
N MET A 1096 -3.45 -4.24 45.00
CA MET A 1096 -4.38 -4.54 43.92
C MET A 1096 -4.35 -6.03 43.50
N SER A 1097 -3.19 -6.67 43.67
CA SER A 1097 -2.91 -8.07 43.36
C SER A 1097 -1.80 -8.59 44.29
N ASP A 1098 -1.70 -9.92 44.42
CA ASP A 1098 -0.55 -10.65 44.98
C ASP A 1098 0.74 -10.52 44.16
N HIS A 1099 0.65 -9.94 42.96
CA HIS A 1099 1.79 -9.57 42.13
C HIS A 1099 1.88 -8.05 41.97
N TYR A 1100 3.10 -7.57 41.73
CA TYR A 1100 3.41 -6.19 41.40
C TYR A 1100 3.44 -6.00 39.88
N GLY A 1101 3.10 -4.80 39.43
CA GLY A 1101 3.17 -4.46 38.03
C GLY A 1101 4.62 -4.32 37.58
N ILE A 1102 4.90 -4.68 36.33
CA ILE A 1102 6.20 -4.47 35.70
C ILE A 1102 6.02 -3.60 34.46
N THR A 1103 6.93 -2.65 34.26
CA THR A 1103 6.92 -1.76 33.10
C THR A 1103 8.30 -1.66 32.48
N THR A 1104 8.34 -1.35 31.18
CA THR A 1104 9.57 -1.00 30.46
C THR A 1104 9.26 -0.03 29.33
N ARG A 1105 10.28 0.70 28.86
CA ARG A 1105 10.22 1.53 27.66
C ARG A 1105 11.12 0.97 26.58
N LEU A 1106 10.58 0.71 25.40
CA LEU A 1106 11.35 0.55 24.17
C LEU A 1106 11.70 1.95 23.66
N SER A 1107 12.93 2.38 23.87
CA SER A 1107 13.37 3.76 23.70
C SER A 1107 13.76 4.07 22.26
N SER A 1108 14.53 3.17 21.63
CA SER A 1108 14.98 3.33 20.24
C SER A 1108 14.97 1.99 19.49
N ILE A 1109 14.90 2.07 18.16
CA ILE A 1109 15.15 0.95 17.24
C ILE A 1109 16.32 1.33 16.34
N LEU A 1110 17.34 0.49 16.29
CA LEU A 1110 18.52 0.64 15.46
C LEU A 1110 18.40 -0.26 14.22
N GLN A 1111 18.16 0.36 13.07
CA GLN A 1111 18.13 -0.31 11.77
C GLN A 1111 19.54 -0.51 11.22
N ARG A 1112 19.85 -1.73 10.78
CA ARG A 1112 21.12 -2.05 10.09
C ARG A 1112 21.02 -1.77 8.60
N LEU A 1113 22.09 -1.25 8.02
CA LEU A 1113 22.18 -0.82 6.63
C LEU A 1113 23.42 -1.45 5.96
N PRO A 1114 23.31 -2.62 5.33
CA PRO A 1114 24.41 -3.30 4.68
C PRO A 1114 24.65 -2.82 3.23
N ASP A 1115 25.81 -3.19 2.68
CA ASP A 1115 26.13 -3.05 1.24
C ASP A 1115 25.64 -4.26 0.44
N ILE A 1116 24.66 -4.07 -0.46
CA ILE A 1116 23.89 -5.18 -1.04
C ILE A 1116 24.62 -6.00 -2.14
N GLU A 1117 25.72 -5.48 -2.70
CA GLU A 1117 26.48 -6.06 -3.84
C GLU A 1117 27.44 -7.19 -3.43
N THR A 1118 27.20 -7.81 -2.29
CA THR A 1118 28.15 -8.73 -1.67
C THR A 1118 27.83 -10.17 -2.07
N ASP A 1119 28.75 -10.87 -2.74
CA ASP A 1119 28.66 -12.32 -2.96
C ASP A 1119 28.62 -13.06 -1.62
N MET A 1120 27.83 -14.14 -1.58
CA MET A 1120 27.63 -14.93 -0.37
C MET A 1120 27.36 -16.40 -0.66
N SER A 1121 27.57 -17.24 0.34
CA SER A 1121 27.03 -18.60 0.40
C SER A 1121 26.17 -18.76 1.65
N VAL A 1122 25.14 -19.59 1.56
CA VAL A 1122 24.22 -19.88 2.67
C VAL A 1122 24.31 -21.37 2.99
N THR A 1123 24.53 -21.68 4.26
CA THR A 1123 24.48 -23.05 4.78
C THR A 1123 23.30 -23.16 5.73
N ILE A 1124 22.48 -24.21 5.57
CA ILE A 1124 21.29 -24.45 6.41
C ILE A 1124 21.38 -25.81 7.09
N TRP A 1125 21.29 -25.84 8.42
CA TRP A 1125 21.18 -27.06 9.22
C TRP A 1125 19.77 -27.22 9.77
N PHE A 1126 19.32 -28.46 9.82
CA PHE A 1126 18.17 -28.85 10.62
C PHE A 1126 18.66 -29.03 12.04
N ARG A 1127 17.98 -28.41 13.01
CA ARG A 1127 18.43 -28.48 14.41
C ARG A 1127 17.48 -29.25 15.29
N LYS A 1128 16.22 -28.82 15.32
CA LYS A 1128 15.27 -29.29 16.33
C LYS A 1128 13.85 -29.25 15.79
N ILE A 1129 13.07 -30.27 16.12
CA ILE A 1129 11.62 -30.26 15.92
C ILE A 1129 10.94 -30.17 17.27
N PHE A 1130 9.90 -29.36 17.32
CA PHE A 1130 9.01 -29.20 18.47
C PHE A 1130 7.65 -29.80 18.15
N CYS A 1131 7.11 -30.59 19.06
CA CYS A 1131 5.75 -31.10 19.02
C CYS A 1131 4.90 -30.33 20.04
N PHE A 1132 3.86 -29.65 19.57
CA PHE A 1132 2.90 -28.93 20.41
C PHE A 1132 1.66 -29.81 20.66
N GLU A 1133 1.17 -30.45 19.60
CA GLU A 1133 0.00 -31.32 19.57
C GLU A 1133 0.30 -32.44 18.56
N THR A 1134 0.10 -33.69 18.93
CA THR A 1134 0.39 -34.84 18.05
C THR A 1134 -0.71 -35.01 17.01
N THR A 1135 -0.48 -35.86 16.01
CA THR A 1135 -1.57 -36.30 15.13
C THR A 1135 -2.50 -37.24 15.89
N SER A 1136 -3.72 -37.43 15.39
CA SER A 1136 -4.73 -38.27 16.05
C SER A 1136 -5.18 -39.40 15.12
N GLY A 1137 -4.81 -40.64 15.42
CA GLY A 1137 -5.20 -41.80 14.61
C GLY A 1137 -4.92 -43.16 15.26
N PRO A 1138 -5.53 -44.26 14.79
CA PRO A 1138 -5.17 -45.61 15.22
C PRO A 1138 -3.92 -46.10 14.47
N GLY A 1139 -2.74 -46.04 15.10
CA GLY A 1139 -1.48 -46.51 14.51
C GLY A 1139 -0.25 -46.13 15.33
N ASN A 1140 0.96 -46.38 14.79
CA ASN A 1140 2.18 -45.73 15.27
C ASN A 1140 2.29 -44.39 14.51
N ASP A 1141 2.11 -43.27 15.21
CA ASP A 1141 2.13 -41.93 14.63
C ASP A 1141 3.56 -41.56 14.16
N GLU A 1142 3.88 -41.88 12.91
CA GLU A 1142 5.17 -41.53 12.30
C GLU A 1142 5.07 -40.22 11.54
N VAL A 1143 5.89 -39.22 11.88
CA VAL A 1143 5.93 -37.95 11.14
C VAL A 1143 7.26 -37.77 10.42
N ARG A 1144 7.21 -37.37 9.16
CA ARG A 1144 8.40 -37.07 8.35
C ARG A 1144 8.41 -35.62 7.91
N PHE A 1145 9.55 -34.95 8.13
CA PHE A 1145 9.77 -33.57 7.75
C PHE A 1145 10.77 -33.46 6.60
N ALA A 1146 10.61 -32.45 5.75
CA ALA A 1146 11.54 -32.07 4.70
C ALA A 1146 11.61 -30.55 4.56
N LEU A 1147 12.68 -30.06 3.94
CA LEU A 1147 12.83 -28.67 3.55
C LEU A 1147 13.08 -28.60 2.05
N ARG A 1148 12.23 -27.85 1.38
CA ARG A 1148 12.44 -27.44 -0.02
C ARG A 1148 12.91 -26.00 -0.02
N VAL A 1149 14.00 -25.74 -0.72
CA VAL A 1149 14.65 -24.44 -0.81
C VAL A 1149 14.64 -23.96 -2.25
N VAL A 1150 14.11 -22.76 -2.48
CA VAL A 1150 14.01 -22.13 -3.79
C VAL A 1150 14.87 -20.88 -3.82
N LYS A 1151 15.87 -20.88 -4.71
CA LYS A 1151 16.73 -19.73 -4.97
C LYS A 1151 16.04 -18.70 -5.86
N GLY A 1152 16.54 -17.48 -5.90
CA GLY A 1152 16.09 -16.44 -6.82
C GLY A 1152 16.08 -16.89 -8.28
N ASN A 1153 17.10 -17.61 -8.74
CA ASN A 1153 17.17 -18.15 -10.11
C ASN A 1153 16.24 -19.36 -10.36
N GLY A 1154 15.33 -19.67 -9.44
CA GLY A 1154 14.37 -20.76 -9.51
C GLY A 1154 14.94 -22.16 -9.31
N THR A 1155 16.24 -22.29 -9.04
CA THR A 1155 16.83 -23.58 -8.66
C THR A 1155 16.21 -24.06 -7.36
N GLU A 1156 15.69 -25.28 -7.37
CA GLU A 1156 15.12 -25.93 -6.19
C GLU A 1156 16.07 -26.99 -5.66
N LEU A 1157 16.28 -26.96 -4.34
CA LEU A 1157 17.00 -27.98 -3.59
C LEU A 1157 16.03 -28.57 -2.58
N LYS A 1158 16.13 -29.87 -2.31
CA LYS A 1158 15.27 -30.53 -1.32
C LYS A 1158 16.10 -31.46 -0.47
N ILE A 1159 15.83 -31.43 0.83
CA ILE A 1159 16.42 -32.34 1.80
C ILE A 1159 15.32 -32.86 2.72
N GLY A 1160 15.27 -34.18 2.90
CA GLY A 1160 14.25 -34.85 3.69
C GLY A 1160 14.84 -35.57 4.89
N GLY A 1161 14.14 -35.53 6.02
CA GLY A 1161 14.43 -36.33 7.20
C GLY A 1161 13.89 -37.75 7.09
N ARG A 1162 14.30 -38.58 8.06
CA ARG A 1162 13.71 -39.91 8.28
C ARG A 1162 12.40 -39.76 9.07
N PRO A 1163 11.45 -40.72 8.96
CA PRO A 1163 10.30 -40.76 9.85
C PRO A 1163 10.72 -40.74 11.32
N LEU A 1164 9.98 -39.98 12.13
CA LEU A 1164 10.18 -39.86 13.56
C LEU A 1164 8.98 -40.53 14.25
N GLN A 1165 9.28 -41.51 15.10
CA GLN A 1165 8.34 -42.15 16.02
C GLN A 1165 8.41 -41.50 17.41
N ASP A 1166 7.36 -41.69 18.22
CA ASP A 1166 7.30 -41.37 19.65
C ASP A 1166 7.56 -39.89 19.99
N LEU A 1167 6.98 -38.97 19.21
CA LEU A 1167 6.98 -37.54 19.55
C LEU A 1167 5.79 -37.24 20.46
N GLU A 1168 6.02 -37.01 21.75
CA GLU A 1168 4.98 -36.64 22.71
C GLU A 1168 4.68 -35.13 22.69
N GLU A 1169 3.47 -34.73 23.08
CA GLU A 1169 3.09 -33.32 23.19
C GLU A 1169 3.99 -32.56 24.18
N GLY A 1170 4.54 -31.41 23.77
CA GLY A 1170 5.46 -30.62 24.60
C GLY A 1170 6.91 -31.15 24.60
N SER A 1171 7.18 -32.20 23.83
CA SER A 1171 8.52 -32.73 23.61
C SER A 1171 9.24 -32.02 22.46
N SER A 1172 10.52 -32.35 22.30
CA SER A 1172 11.30 -31.91 21.15
C SER A 1172 12.38 -32.92 20.81
N ARG A 1173 12.77 -32.97 19.55
CA ARG A 1173 13.79 -33.91 19.06
C ARG A 1173 14.85 -33.20 18.25
N LEU A 1174 16.11 -33.44 18.58
CA LEU A 1174 17.23 -33.00 17.76
C LEU A 1174 17.29 -33.82 16.48
N ILE A 1175 17.63 -33.15 15.40
CA ILE A 1175 17.78 -33.76 14.08
C ILE A 1175 19.20 -33.53 13.61
N ASP A 1176 19.85 -34.62 13.23
CA ASP A 1176 21.18 -34.59 12.64
C ASP A 1176 21.07 -35.04 11.18
N ILE A 1177 20.94 -34.05 10.30
CA ILE A 1177 20.91 -34.21 8.85
C ILE A 1177 22.03 -33.33 8.29
N ASP A 1178 22.71 -33.81 7.25
CA ASP A 1178 23.75 -33.06 6.55
C ASP A 1178 23.25 -31.66 6.15
N PRO A 1179 24.05 -30.60 6.33
CA PRO A 1179 23.63 -29.26 5.96
C PRO A 1179 23.37 -29.13 4.46
N LEU A 1180 22.41 -28.27 4.13
CA LEU A 1180 22.22 -27.82 2.76
C LEU A 1180 23.16 -26.65 2.47
N GLU A 1181 24.14 -26.88 1.62
CA GLU A 1181 25.07 -25.86 1.13
C GLU A 1181 24.53 -25.21 -0.14
N ILE A 1182 24.42 -23.88 -0.12
CA ILE A 1182 23.82 -23.09 -1.18
C ILE A 1182 24.82 -22.00 -1.57
N GLY A 1183 25.30 -22.01 -2.82
CA GLY A 1183 26.00 -20.85 -3.39
C GLY A 1183 25.07 -19.64 -3.49
N ASP A 1184 25.53 -18.51 -4.03
CA ASP A 1184 24.76 -17.26 -4.02
C ASP A 1184 23.26 -17.44 -4.38
N PRO A 1185 22.33 -17.15 -3.46
CA PRO A 1185 20.91 -17.40 -3.64
C PRO A 1185 20.23 -16.45 -4.64
N GLY A 1186 20.87 -15.34 -5.01
CA GLY A 1186 20.29 -14.26 -5.80
C GLY A 1186 19.52 -13.26 -4.94
N GLU A 1187 18.35 -12.83 -5.42
CA GLU A 1187 17.54 -11.74 -4.85
C GLU A 1187 16.78 -12.15 -3.58
N PHE A 1188 16.56 -13.45 -3.39
CA PHE A 1188 15.89 -14.02 -2.23
C PHE A 1188 16.19 -15.51 -2.10
N LEU A 1189 15.87 -16.06 -0.94
CA LEU A 1189 15.83 -17.49 -0.64
C LEU A 1189 14.47 -17.83 0.00
N ILE A 1190 13.72 -18.76 -0.59
CA ILE A 1190 12.45 -19.25 -0.03
C ILE A 1190 12.69 -20.62 0.57
N LEU A 1191 12.37 -20.78 1.85
CA LEU A 1191 12.45 -22.01 2.61
C LEU A 1191 11.02 -22.50 2.84
N VAL A 1192 10.70 -23.70 2.35
CA VAL A 1192 9.38 -24.33 2.49
C VAL A 1192 9.57 -25.58 3.31
N GLY A 1193 9.07 -25.55 4.54
CA GLY A 1193 8.93 -26.76 5.35
C GLY A 1193 7.84 -27.63 4.74
N GLU A 1194 8.06 -28.93 4.70
CA GLU A 1194 7.07 -29.92 4.32
C GLU A 1194 7.01 -30.96 5.43
N ALA A 1195 5.82 -31.35 5.85
CA ALA A 1195 5.65 -32.39 6.86
C ALA A 1195 4.50 -33.32 6.47
N PHE A 1196 4.68 -34.61 6.73
CA PHE A 1196 3.71 -35.64 6.41
C PHE A 1196 3.55 -36.59 7.59
N GLU A 1197 2.31 -36.91 7.91
CA GLU A 1197 1.99 -38.11 8.67
C GLU A 1197 2.16 -39.34 7.78
N ILE A 1198 2.80 -40.36 8.31
CA ILE A 1198 3.10 -41.61 7.61
C ILE A 1198 2.13 -42.65 8.14
N ASP A 1199 1.18 -43.04 7.29
CA ASP A 1199 0.24 -44.11 7.60
C ASP A 1199 0.62 -45.40 6.90
N ASP A 1200 0.57 -46.50 7.63
CA ASP A 1200 0.72 -47.85 7.07
C ASP A 1200 -0.52 -48.31 6.28
N LEU A 1201 -1.69 -47.71 6.55
CA LEU A 1201 -3.00 -48.16 6.07
C LEU A 1201 -3.73 -47.13 5.17
N SER A 1202 -3.21 -45.90 5.05
CA SER A 1202 -3.77 -44.78 4.25
C SER A 1202 -2.68 -44.06 3.45
N ALA A 1203 -3.08 -43.07 2.64
CA ALA A 1203 -2.12 -42.18 1.98
C ALA A 1203 -1.63 -41.15 3.00
N ASN A 1204 -0.32 -40.88 3.00
CA ASN A 1204 0.30 -39.89 3.88
C ASN A 1204 -0.39 -38.52 3.80
N ASP A 1205 -0.85 -38.01 4.94
CA ASP A 1205 -1.49 -36.72 5.04
C ASP A 1205 -0.47 -35.59 5.24
N SER A 1206 -0.68 -34.47 4.52
CA SER A 1206 0.21 -33.30 4.58
C SER A 1206 -0.13 -32.44 5.79
N LEU A 1207 0.84 -32.19 6.65
CA LEU A 1207 0.69 -31.35 7.85
C LEU A 1207 0.86 -29.85 7.57
N GLY A 1208 0.90 -29.47 6.29
CA GLY A 1208 1.03 -28.09 5.82
C GLY A 1208 2.44 -27.76 5.29
N ASN A 1209 2.56 -26.62 4.62
CA ASN A 1209 3.80 -26.17 3.98
C ASN A 1209 4.19 -24.76 4.45
N PRO A 1210 4.61 -24.58 5.71
CA PRO A 1210 5.04 -23.29 6.22
C PRO A 1210 6.22 -22.74 5.42
N VAL A 1211 6.23 -21.42 5.24
CA VAL A 1211 7.19 -20.73 4.38
C VAL A 1211 7.93 -19.66 5.18
N LEU A 1212 9.25 -19.64 5.03
CA LEU A 1212 10.11 -18.54 5.43
C LEU A 1212 10.83 -17.98 4.19
N ARG A 1213 10.69 -16.68 3.94
CA ARG A 1213 11.37 -15.99 2.86
C ARG A 1213 12.44 -15.07 3.44
N LEU A 1214 13.68 -15.22 2.96
CA LEU A 1214 14.80 -14.33 3.27
C LEU A 1214 15.11 -13.50 2.03
N ASP A 1215 14.86 -12.19 2.09
CA ASP A 1215 15.23 -11.27 1.01
C ASP A 1215 16.74 -11.01 1.00
N ARG A 1216 17.29 -10.56 -0.15
CA ARG A 1216 18.73 -10.29 -0.27
C ARG A 1216 19.26 -9.37 0.82
N TRP A 1217 18.50 -8.35 1.20
CA TRP A 1217 18.89 -7.44 2.28
C TRP A 1217 19.14 -8.18 3.59
N GLU A 1218 18.17 -8.98 4.05
CA GLU A 1218 18.30 -9.79 5.27
C GLU A 1218 19.51 -10.71 5.20
N LEU A 1219 19.69 -11.42 4.07
CA LEU A 1219 20.82 -12.32 3.87
C LEU A 1219 22.17 -11.61 4.01
N VAL A 1220 22.33 -10.40 3.45
CA VAL A 1220 23.56 -9.61 3.62
C VAL A 1220 23.74 -9.18 5.07
N VAL A 1221 22.67 -8.77 5.77
CA VAL A 1221 22.75 -8.43 7.21
C VAL A 1221 23.24 -9.62 8.05
N LEU A 1222 22.89 -10.85 7.65
CA LEU A 1222 23.31 -12.08 8.30
C LEU A 1222 24.73 -12.54 7.94
N LYS A 1223 25.42 -11.86 7.01
CA LYS A 1223 26.78 -12.24 6.61
C LYS A 1223 27.74 -12.27 7.80
N GLY A 1224 28.49 -13.35 7.93
CA GLY A 1224 29.40 -13.62 9.04
C GLY A 1224 28.71 -14.04 10.34
N ARG A 1225 27.40 -14.29 10.32
CA ARG A 1225 26.61 -14.68 11.49
C ARG A 1225 25.93 -16.02 11.27
N VAL A 1226 25.67 -16.70 12.37
CA VAL A 1226 24.84 -17.90 12.44
C VAL A 1226 23.59 -17.54 13.21
N GLN A 1227 22.42 -17.85 12.65
CA GLN A 1227 21.15 -17.52 13.26
C GLN A 1227 20.21 -18.71 13.26
N ARG A 1228 19.50 -18.89 14.37
CA ARG A 1228 18.41 -19.85 14.47
C ARG A 1228 17.09 -19.23 14.03
N ARG A 1229 16.37 -19.93 13.17
CA ARG A 1229 15.08 -19.54 12.61
C ARG A 1229 14.13 -20.71 12.70
N THR A 1230 13.00 -20.52 13.34
CA THR A 1230 11.94 -21.50 13.36
C THR A 1230 10.95 -21.17 12.25
N LEU A 1231 10.60 -22.16 11.44
CA LEU A 1231 9.55 -22.00 10.45
C LEU A 1231 8.21 -21.74 11.15
N PRO A 1232 7.25 -21.05 10.49
CA PRO A 1232 5.87 -21.04 10.95
C PRO A 1232 5.36 -22.47 11.23
N ARG A 1233 4.40 -22.60 12.14
CA ARG A 1233 3.89 -23.91 12.59
C ARG A 1233 3.28 -24.71 11.44
N PHE A 1234 3.51 -26.03 11.47
CA PHE A 1234 2.74 -27.02 10.73
C PHE A 1234 1.44 -27.28 11.50
N THR A 1235 0.28 -27.26 10.82
CA THR A 1235 -1.04 -27.31 11.48
C THR A 1235 -2.07 -28.15 10.72
N GLY A 1236 -1.63 -29.07 9.85
CA GLY A 1236 -2.54 -29.97 9.14
C GLY A 1236 -2.99 -31.14 10.02
N ASP A 1237 -4.19 -31.67 9.76
CA ASP A 1237 -4.77 -32.82 10.46
C ASP A 1237 -4.81 -32.72 12.01
N GLY A 1238 -5.12 -31.54 12.53
CA GLY A 1238 -5.29 -31.32 13.97
C GLY A 1238 -4.00 -31.27 14.80
N CYS A 1239 -2.86 -31.67 14.24
CA CYS A 1239 -1.57 -31.59 14.93
C CYS A 1239 -0.94 -30.20 14.88
N GLN A 1240 0.09 -29.99 15.70
CA GLN A 1240 0.91 -28.78 15.66
C GLN A 1240 2.40 -29.11 15.88
N TYR A 1241 3.23 -28.77 14.89
CA TYR A 1241 4.69 -28.93 14.95
C TYR A 1241 5.42 -27.65 14.53
N ALA A 1242 6.68 -27.49 14.91
CA ALA A 1242 7.57 -26.47 14.35
C ALA A 1242 8.99 -27.01 14.11
N LEU A 1243 9.64 -26.50 13.06
CA LEU A 1243 10.99 -26.89 12.65
C LEU A 1243 11.96 -25.72 12.87
N GLU A 1244 12.95 -25.91 13.74
CA GLU A 1244 14.08 -24.99 13.93
C GLU A 1244 15.20 -25.31 12.92
N LEU A 1245 15.58 -24.28 12.18
CA LEU A 1245 16.71 -24.24 11.26
C LEU A 1245 17.83 -23.40 11.87
N GLU A 1246 19.06 -23.75 11.58
CA GLU A 1246 20.21 -22.86 11.76
C GLU A 1246 20.73 -22.44 10.39
N ILE A 1247 20.94 -21.13 10.21
CA ILE A 1247 21.30 -20.53 8.93
C ILE A 1247 22.60 -19.75 9.14
N ALA A 1248 23.64 -20.10 8.38
CA ALA A 1248 24.89 -19.36 8.33
C ALA A 1248 25.06 -18.72 6.96
N VAL A 1249 25.42 -17.44 6.93
CA VAL A 1249 25.75 -16.73 5.68
C VAL A 1249 27.24 -16.37 5.72
N LYS A 1250 28.00 -16.81 4.72
CA LYS A 1250 29.46 -16.57 4.61
C LYS A 1250 29.80 -15.58 3.51
#